data_AF-A0A0W1GPF9-F1
#
_entry.id   AF-A0A0W1GPF9-F1
#
_cell.length_a   1.000
_cell.length_b   1.000
_cell.length_c   1.000
_cell.angle_alpha   90.00
_cell.angle_beta   90.00
_cell.angle_gamma   90.00
#
_symmetry.space_group_name_H-M   'P 1'
#
loop_
_entity.id
_entity.type
_entity.pdbx_description
1 polymer ?
#
loop_
_entity_poly.entity_id
_entity_poly.type
_entity_poly.pdbx_seq_one_letter_code
_entity_poly.pdbx_strand_id
1 'polypeptide(L)'
;MRNKSRLFHSVAFVAAASLLLASCGGGGGGGTPTPAPTPTPTPTPTGGLFTPPAAESLSVTEVQTILANAISEAQARGLPSVIAVTDRVGNVLAVFRMNGARATATTSPAPNGQNIDAQNVTFPAEGGAIAKAITGAYLSSGGNAFSTRTASQIVQEHFPPAPTTVGLESGPLFGVQFSQLPCSDFSSRFGAAGNAALIGPKRSPLGLAADAGGLPLYKNGVLVGGIGVMGDGVYGSDPNILDIENDPEEFIALAGTRGFEAPAAITADKISVDGTTLRFSDATFAGVMSSGGASFASFNGTAGNLVAVPGYSAAAVTAGIAYGTEASGIRASTPAEFSNRDAFIFTDGSGNNRYPIRAATDGAAVATPLSQAEVRAVLEEAFTVMSRARAQIRKPLDSRAQVTITVVDTFGTPLGMVRSPDAPIFGSDVSLQKARTAAFFSNPNAGAELSANASADIRQFVTAVRTFLNNPAALTGTIAFPDRAGGNLSRPYFPDGEVGRPNGPFSRPIAQFNPFSTGLQSALIIGNLGQHVGFLQGANPDTPARCTTLPDVAAGQNRLQNGIQIFPGSVPIYRGSTLVGGIGVSGDGIDQDDMISFLGTHNGGARVGGIGNAPMAIRSDNVVVTLADGKTVRLRYVGCPFAPFLDTNQQNVCQGL
;
A
#
# COMPACT_ATOMS: atom_id res chain seq x y z
N MET A 1 -4.85 17.33 72.80
CA MET A 1 -5.36 16.45 73.88
C MET A 1 -6.62 15.74 73.38
N ARG A 2 -6.65 14.39 73.51
CA ARG A 2 -7.76 13.44 73.25
C ARG A 2 -8.26 13.37 71.79
N ASN A 3 -7.98 12.36 70.96
CA ASN A 3 -7.95 10.90 71.10
C ASN A 3 -9.34 10.30 71.40
N LYS A 4 -10.00 9.68 70.40
CA LYS A 4 -10.33 8.23 70.37
C LYS A 4 -11.21 7.81 69.17
N SER A 5 -10.81 6.66 68.66
CA SER A 5 -11.40 5.74 67.69
C SER A 5 -12.62 4.96 68.24
N ARG A 6 -13.44 4.35 67.36
CA ARG A 6 -13.45 2.88 67.08
C ARG A 6 -14.53 2.43 66.09
N LEU A 7 -14.13 1.45 65.28
CA LEU A 7 -14.86 0.58 64.35
C LEU A 7 -15.72 -0.49 65.08
N PHE A 8 -16.74 -1.09 64.42
CA PHE A 8 -16.75 -2.46 63.84
C PHE A 8 -18.18 -3.02 63.54
N HIS A 9 -18.42 -3.38 62.26
CA HIS A 9 -19.09 -4.59 61.68
C HIS A 9 -20.62 -4.82 61.83
N SER A 10 -21.36 -5.50 60.95
CA SER A 10 -21.33 -6.01 59.54
C SER A 10 -22.61 -6.89 59.38
N VAL A 11 -22.96 -7.30 58.14
CA VAL A 11 -23.87 -8.42 57.71
C VAL A 11 -25.31 -7.98 57.34
N ALA A 12 -25.69 -7.84 56.04
CA ALA A 12 -26.10 -8.82 54.99
C ALA A 12 -27.61 -9.20 55.07
N PHE A 13 -28.44 -9.50 54.05
CA PHE A 13 -28.38 -9.61 52.59
C PHE A 13 -29.85 -9.72 52.05
N VAL A 14 -30.17 -9.06 50.92
CA VAL A 14 -30.92 -9.49 49.69
C VAL A 14 -32.36 -10.09 49.70
N ALA A 15 -33.19 -9.58 48.76
CA ALA A 15 -34.06 -10.25 47.74
C ALA A 15 -35.45 -9.56 47.63
N ALA A 16 -35.81 -8.80 46.58
CA ALA A 16 -36.12 -9.15 45.18
C ALA A 16 -37.58 -9.59 44.93
N ALA A 17 -38.28 -8.83 44.06
CA ALA A 17 -39.18 -9.24 42.96
C ALA A 17 -40.52 -8.46 42.90
N SER A 18 -40.81 -7.89 41.73
CA SER A 18 -42.19 -7.69 41.25
C SER A 18 -42.24 -7.48 39.73
N LEU A 19 -43.06 -8.30 39.07
CA LEU A 19 -43.37 -8.35 37.64
C LEU A 19 -44.48 -7.36 37.22
N LEU A 20 -44.27 -6.78 36.03
CA LEU A 20 -45.18 -6.55 34.89
C LEU A 20 -46.72 -6.44 35.07
N LEU A 21 -47.26 -5.36 34.49
CA LEU A 21 -48.54 -5.32 33.78
C LEU A 21 -48.43 -4.35 32.58
N ALA A 22 -48.99 -4.74 31.43
CA ALA A 22 -48.99 -3.98 30.18
C ALA A 22 -50.38 -3.36 29.91
N SER A 23 -50.44 -2.14 29.37
CA SER A 23 -51.40 -1.76 28.32
C SER A 23 -51.13 -0.37 27.71
N CYS A 24 -51.10 -0.35 26.38
CA CYS A 24 -51.64 0.65 25.44
C CYS A 24 -51.23 2.14 25.51
N GLY A 25 -50.50 2.57 24.47
CA GLY A 25 -51.08 3.46 23.45
C GLY A 25 -50.76 4.97 23.49
N GLY A 26 -49.83 5.39 22.62
CA GLY A 26 -49.95 6.64 21.84
C GLY A 26 -49.18 7.88 22.33
N GLY A 27 -48.33 8.44 21.45
CA GLY A 27 -48.06 9.88 21.41
C GLY A 27 -46.59 10.32 21.54
N GLY A 28 -45.96 10.57 20.38
CA GLY A 28 -44.89 11.52 20.05
C GLY A 28 -44.00 12.17 21.13
N GLY A 29 -42.68 12.11 20.89
CA GLY A 29 -41.75 13.17 21.31
C GLY A 29 -40.37 12.70 21.78
N GLY A 30 -39.33 13.06 21.01
CA GLY A 30 -37.99 13.36 21.53
C GLY A 30 -37.18 12.20 22.14
N GLY A 31 -36.65 11.30 21.31
CA GLY A 31 -35.61 10.35 21.74
C GLY A 31 -34.21 10.94 21.57
N THR A 32 -33.56 11.29 22.68
CA THR A 32 -32.10 11.36 22.75
C THR A 32 -31.49 10.05 22.21
N PRO A 33 -30.46 10.08 21.36
CA PRO A 33 -29.89 8.86 20.82
C PRO A 33 -29.24 8.06 21.96
N THR A 34 -29.81 6.89 22.25
CA THR A 34 -29.18 5.87 23.08
C THR A 34 -27.86 5.47 22.42
N PRO A 35 -26.72 5.49 23.13
CA PRO A 35 -25.46 5.02 22.57
C PRO A 35 -25.63 3.57 22.11
N ALA A 36 -25.41 3.32 20.82
CA ALA A 36 -25.26 1.96 20.34
C ALA A 36 -24.10 1.32 21.12
N PRO A 37 -24.24 0.07 21.62
CA PRO A 37 -23.16 -0.59 22.33
C PRO A 37 -21.96 -0.66 21.39
N THR A 38 -20.84 -0.08 21.81
CA THR A 38 -19.56 -0.22 21.11
C THR A 38 -19.31 -1.71 20.92
N PRO A 39 -19.02 -2.19 19.69
CA PRO A 39 -18.74 -3.60 19.47
C PRO A 39 -17.63 -4.04 20.43
N THR A 40 -17.87 -5.12 21.15
CA THR A 40 -16.92 -5.66 22.12
C THR A 40 -15.60 -5.95 21.39
N PRO A 41 -14.44 -5.50 21.90
CA PRO A 41 -13.16 -5.77 21.26
C PRO A 41 -13.01 -7.29 21.10
N THR A 42 -12.81 -7.73 19.85
CA THR A 42 -12.46 -9.14 19.61
C THR A 42 -11.12 -9.38 20.28
N PRO A 43 -11.00 -10.32 21.23
CA PRO A 43 -9.74 -10.55 21.92
C PRO A 43 -8.67 -10.97 20.90
N THR A 44 -7.47 -10.42 21.05
CA THR A 44 -6.30 -10.79 20.27
C THR A 44 -6.11 -12.31 20.37
N PRO A 45 -6.00 -13.04 19.24
CA PRO A 45 -5.75 -14.48 19.27
C PRO A 45 -4.51 -14.79 20.10
N THR A 46 -4.64 -15.67 21.10
CA THR A 46 -3.50 -16.20 21.87
C THR A 46 -3.12 -17.57 21.33
N GLY A 47 -1.84 -17.80 21.02
CA GLY A 47 -1.31 -19.11 20.62
C GLY A 47 -1.25 -19.39 19.12
N GLY A 48 -1.39 -18.37 18.27
CA GLY A 48 -1.20 -18.48 16.83
C GLY A 48 0.27 -18.37 16.38
N LEU A 49 0.52 -18.54 15.08
CA LEU A 49 1.86 -18.50 14.47
C LEU A 49 2.42 -17.08 14.33
N PHE A 50 1.54 -16.07 14.41
CA PHE A 50 1.87 -14.67 14.33
C PHE A 50 1.59 -13.96 15.66
N THR A 51 2.44 -13.00 16.01
CA THR A 51 2.20 -12.09 17.13
C THR A 51 1.58 -10.80 16.59
N PRO A 52 0.32 -10.48 16.94
CA PRO A 52 -0.28 -9.21 16.56
C PRO A 52 0.47 -8.02 17.18
N PRO A 53 0.59 -6.89 16.47
CA PRO A 53 1.15 -5.67 17.05
C PRO A 53 0.40 -5.25 18.31
N ALA A 54 1.11 -4.75 19.31
CA ALA A 54 0.47 -4.20 20.50
C ALA A 54 -0.36 -2.95 20.12
N ALA A 55 -1.43 -2.72 20.86
CA ALA A 55 -2.32 -1.59 20.63
C ALA A 55 -1.67 -0.29 21.15
N GLU A 56 -0.96 0.40 20.25
CA GLU A 56 -0.31 1.69 20.51
C GLU A 56 -0.86 2.75 19.54
N SER A 57 -0.93 4.00 20.00
CA SER A 57 -1.32 5.15 19.21
C SER A 57 -0.66 6.43 19.71
N LEU A 58 -0.59 7.43 18.83
CA LEU A 58 -0.15 8.78 19.17
C LEU A 58 -1.29 9.55 19.85
N SER A 59 -1.04 10.13 21.01
CA SER A 59 -1.92 11.11 21.66
C SER A 59 -1.73 12.51 21.05
N VAL A 60 -2.66 13.42 21.31
CA VAL A 60 -2.56 14.83 20.86
C VAL A 60 -1.24 15.48 21.33
N THR A 61 -0.84 15.24 22.58
CA THR A 61 0.41 15.78 23.12
C THR A 61 1.63 15.23 22.39
N GLU A 62 1.63 13.94 22.05
CA GLU A 62 2.73 13.33 21.31
C GLU A 62 2.82 13.87 19.88
N VAL A 63 1.68 14.05 19.19
CA VAL A 63 1.66 14.70 17.87
C VAL A 63 2.19 16.14 17.96
N GLN A 64 1.81 16.89 19.00
CA GLN A 64 2.34 18.24 19.26
C GLN A 64 3.86 18.23 19.49
N THR A 65 4.39 17.25 20.23
CA THR A 65 5.84 17.10 20.45
C THR A 65 6.58 16.81 19.16
N ILE A 66 6.07 15.90 18.33
CA ILE A 66 6.63 15.57 17.01
C ILE A 66 6.72 16.83 16.14
N LEU A 67 5.61 17.59 16.04
CA LEU A 67 5.59 18.85 15.30
C LEU A 67 6.57 19.88 15.88
N ALA A 68 6.60 20.07 17.20
CA ALA A 68 7.44 21.07 17.84
C ALA A 68 8.94 20.81 17.60
N ASN A 69 9.37 19.54 17.64
CA ASN A 69 10.76 19.17 17.36
C ASN A 69 11.11 19.43 15.88
N ALA A 70 10.24 19.04 14.94
CA ALA A 70 10.45 19.31 13.52
C ALA A 70 10.46 20.82 13.20
N ILE A 71 9.51 21.60 13.74
CA ILE A 71 9.46 23.06 13.56
C ILE A 71 10.74 23.72 14.10
N SER A 72 11.23 23.27 15.26
CA SER A 72 12.46 23.78 15.86
C SER A 72 13.67 23.54 14.96
N GLU A 73 13.78 22.35 14.38
CA GLU A 73 14.85 22.03 13.44
C GLU A 73 14.75 22.84 12.15
N ALA A 74 13.54 23.01 11.62
CA ALA A 74 13.29 23.81 10.43
C ALA A 74 13.69 25.28 10.63
N GLN A 75 13.42 25.85 11.81
CA GLN A 75 13.89 27.19 12.19
C GLN A 75 15.42 27.26 12.30
N ALA A 76 16.04 26.27 12.96
CA ALA A 76 17.50 26.22 13.12
C ALA A 76 18.23 26.15 11.77
N ARG A 77 17.62 25.48 10.78
CA ARG A 77 18.14 25.37 9.41
C ARG A 77 17.80 26.54 8.50
N GLY A 78 16.91 27.45 8.92
CA GLY A 78 16.41 28.52 8.06
C GLY A 78 15.60 28.02 6.86
N LEU A 79 14.94 26.86 6.98
CA LEU A 79 14.08 26.29 5.95
C LEU A 79 12.63 26.14 6.46
N PRO A 80 11.80 27.20 6.39
CA PRO A 80 10.38 27.09 6.67
C PRO A 80 9.73 25.99 5.81
N SER A 81 9.03 25.06 6.45
CA SER A 81 8.51 23.85 5.81
C SER A 81 7.03 23.62 6.14
N VAL A 82 6.40 22.76 5.33
CA VAL A 82 5.13 22.09 5.63
C VAL A 82 5.44 20.72 6.23
N ILE A 83 4.83 20.44 7.38
CA ILE A 83 5.11 19.23 8.17
C ILE A 83 3.78 18.50 8.39
N ALA A 84 3.73 17.22 8.04
CA ALA A 84 2.56 16.37 8.24
C ALA A 84 2.90 15.20 9.16
N VAL A 85 1.94 14.81 10.00
CA VAL A 85 2.01 13.61 10.84
C VAL A 85 0.79 12.75 10.56
N THR A 86 1.02 11.46 10.33
CA THR A 86 -0.04 10.46 10.14
C THR A 86 0.01 9.38 11.21
N ASP A 87 -1.12 8.73 11.48
CA ASP A 87 -1.11 7.45 12.20
C ASP A 87 -0.78 6.29 11.26
N ARG A 88 -0.67 5.08 11.83
CA ARG A 88 -0.29 3.87 11.10
C ARG A 88 -1.20 3.58 9.91
N VAL A 89 -2.51 3.86 10.00
CA VAL A 89 -3.50 3.61 8.93
C VAL A 89 -3.77 4.85 8.07
N GLY A 90 -2.90 5.86 8.15
CA GLY A 90 -2.83 7.00 7.25
C GLY A 90 -3.78 8.13 7.60
N ASN A 91 -4.41 8.14 8.78
CA ASN A 91 -5.15 9.31 9.23
C ASN A 91 -4.18 10.47 9.41
N VAL A 92 -4.44 11.60 8.77
CA VAL A 92 -3.63 12.81 8.95
C VAL A 92 -3.98 13.46 10.27
N LEU A 93 -3.05 13.37 11.23
CA LEU A 93 -3.24 13.82 12.60
C LEU A 93 -3.03 15.32 12.77
N ALA A 94 -2.14 15.88 11.95
CA ALA A 94 -1.91 17.31 11.84
C ALA A 94 -1.14 17.64 10.55
N VAL A 95 -1.37 18.85 10.03
CA VAL A 95 -0.54 19.48 9.02
C VAL A 95 -0.23 20.89 9.49
N PHE A 96 1.05 21.22 9.60
CA PHE A 96 1.52 22.54 10.02
C PHE A 96 2.29 23.20 8.89
N ARG A 97 1.91 24.44 8.55
CA ARG A 97 2.63 25.25 7.56
C ARG A 97 3.36 26.37 8.29
N MET A 98 4.68 26.39 8.18
CA MET A 98 5.49 27.48 8.72
C MET A 98 5.33 28.77 7.90
N ASN A 99 5.52 29.91 8.55
CA ASN A 99 5.56 31.21 7.89
C ASN A 99 6.72 31.24 6.89
N GLY A 100 6.43 31.57 5.63
CA GLY A 100 7.42 31.58 4.55
C GLY A 100 7.71 30.20 3.93
N ALA A 101 7.03 29.14 4.35
CA ALA A 101 7.15 27.84 3.67
C ALA A 101 6.68 27.94 2.21
N ARG A 102 7.35 27.22 1.31
CA ARG A 102 6.94 27.15 -0.09
C ARG A 102 5.51 26.60 -0.20
N ALA A 103 4.67 27.25 -0.99
CA ALA A 103 3.27 26.86 -1.15
C ALA A 103 3.11 25.59 -2.00
N THR A 104 4.09 25.30 -2.87
CA THR A 104 4.02 24.22 -3.85
C THR A 104 5.35 23.48 -3.94
N ALA A 105 5.28 22.25 -4.42
CA ALA A 105 6.43 21.47 -4.88
C ALA A 105 6.17 20.95 -6.30
N THR A 106 7.23 20.52 -6.98
CA THR A 106 7.17 20.05 -8.37
C THR A 106 7.90 18.72 -8.51
N THR A 107 7.28 17.76 -9.19
CA THR A 107 7.91 16.48 -9.49
C THR A 107 9.09 16.62 -10.46
N SER A 108 10.05 15.71 -10.40
CA SER A 108 11.20 15.72 -11.32
C SER A 108 10.77 15.71 -12.81
N PRO A 109 11.45 16.49 -13.67
CA PRO A 109 11.19 16.49 -15.11
C PRO A 109 11.69 15.21 -15.80
N ALA A 110 11.25 15.02 -17.04
CA ALA A 110 11.79 13.98 -17.91
C ALA A 110 13.30 14.19 -18.18
N PRO A 111 14.11 13.13 -18.29
CA PRO A 111 15.52 13.24 -18.65
C PRO A 111 15.79 14.00 -19.95
N ASN A 112 14.90 13.90 -20.94
CA ASN A 112 14.99 14.61 -22.21
C ASN A 112 14.27 15.97 -22.24
N GLY A 113 13.70 16.42 -21.12
CA GLY A 113 12.92 17.66 -21.02
C GLY A 113 11.52 17.61 -21.65
N GLN A 114 11.11 16.48 -22.25
CA GLN A 114 9.76 16.28 -22.81
C GLN A 114 8.90 15.50 -21.81
N ASN A 115 8.34 16.26 -20.86
CA ASN A 115 7.55 15.72 -19.76
C ASN A 115 6.29 14.99 -20.25
N ILE A 116 6.00 13.85 -19.63
CA ILE A 116 4.78 13.07 -19.80
C ILE A 116 4.36 12.46 -18.46
N ASP A 117 3.11 12.01 -18.36
CA ASP A 117 2.53 11.45 -17.14
C ASP A 117 2.61 12.44 -15.96
N ALA A 118 3.21 12.04 -14.82
CA ALA A 118 3.30 12.85 -13.62
C ALA A 118 4.63 13.65 -13.52
N GLN A 119 5.37 13.81 -14.62
CA GLN A 119 6.63 14.55 -14.64
C GLN A 119 6.43 16.07 -14.70
N ASN A 120 7.25 16.81 -13.96
CA ASN A 120 7.22 18.28 -13.90
C ASN A 120 5.82 18.84 -13.58
N VAL A 121 5.10 18.16 -12.69
CA VAL A 121 3.76 18.55 -12.22
C VAL A 121 3.90 19.29 -10.90
N THR A 122 3.35 20.50 -10.83
CA THR A 122 3.31 21.31 -9.61
C THR A 122 2.03 21.05 -8.81
N PHE A 123 2.18 20.88 -7.50
CA PHE A 123 1.08 20.59 -6.57
C PHE A 123 1.29 21.28 -5.21
N PRO A 124 0.26 21.42 -4.36
CA PRO A 124 0.41 22.01 -3.03
C PRO A 124 1.38 21.23 -2.13
N ALA A 125 2.28 21.93 -1.44
CA ALA A 125 3.31 21.30 -0.61
C ALA A 125 2.74 20.40 0.50
N GLU A 126 1.53 20.67 0.99
CA GLU A 126 0.79 19.81 1.92
C GLU A 126 0.58 18.40 1.39
N GLY A 127 0.28 18.27 0.09
CA GLY A 127 0.08 16.98 -0.56
C GLY A 127 1.36 16.14 -0.53
N GLY A 128 2.51 16.78 -0.78
CA GLY A 128 3.83 16.14 -0.70
C GLY A 128 4.17 15.72 0.73
N ALA A 129 3.91 16.58 1.72
CA ALA A 129 4.24 16.29 3.12
C ALA A 129 3.42 15.11 3.65
N ILE A 130 2.13 15.06 3.32
CA ILE A 130 1.27 13.92 3.66
C ILE A 130 1.74 12.65 2.93
N ALA A 131 2.07 12.73 1.64
CA ALA A 131 2.55 11.56 0.89
C ALA A 131 3.84 10.97 1.51
N LYS A 132 4.81 11.82 1.88
CA LYS A 132 6.03 11.41 2.60
C LYS A 132 5.73 10.75 3.95
N ALA A 133 4.82 11.32 4.73
CA ALA A 133 4.41 10.75 6.03
C ALA A 133 3.75 9.36 5.86
N ILE A 134 2.83 9.24 4.90
CA ILE A 134 2.18 7.97 4.57
C ILE A 134 3.20 6.95 4.10
N THR A 135 4.19 7.33 3.29
CA THR A 135 5.23 6.38 2.85
C THR A 135 6.00 5.78 4.01
N GLY A 136 6.45 6.59 4.97
CA GLY A 136 7.08 6.07 6.19
C GLY A 136 6.16 5.11 6.95
N ALA A 137 4.90 5.48 7.15
CA ALA A 137 3.91 4.68 7.87
C ALA A 137 3.54 3.36 7.15
N TYR A 138 3.43 3.37 5.82
CA TYR A 138 2.84 2.26 5.07
C TYR A 138 3.86 1.22 4.58
N LEU A 139 5.11 1.62 4.36
CA LEU A 139 6.20 0.70 4.00
C LEU A 139 6.79 -0.04 5.21
N SER A 140 6.55 0.48 6.41
CA SER A 140 7.09 -0.05 7.66
C SER A 140 6.16 -1.09 8.32
N SER A 141 6.73 -1.89 9.22
CA SER A 141 6.05 -2.87 10.06
C SER A 141 6.81 -3.11 11.38
N GLY A 142 6.37 -4.06 12.21
CA GLY A 142 7.16 -4.51 13.36
C GLY A 142 8.42 -5.29 13.00
N GLY A 143 8.59 -5.71 11.74
CA GLY A 143 9.76 -6.44 11.25
C GLY A 143 10.71 -5.63 10.36
N ASN A 144 10.31 -4.45 9.92
CA ASN A 144 11.12 -3.58 9.06
C ASN A 144 10.71 -2.11 9.22
N ALA A 145 11.68 -1.19 9.19
CA ALA A 145 11.45 0.24 9.16
C ALA A 145 12.06 0.81 7.88
N PHE A 146 11.18 1.28 6.99
CA PHE A 146 11.54 1.87 5.70
C PHE A 146 11.09 3.32 5.66
N SER A 147 11.88 4.15 4.97
CA SER A 147 11.66 5.58 4.79
C SER A 147 11.39 5.91 3.34
N THR A 148 11.21 7.19 3.03
CA THR A 148 11.18 7.64 1.63
C THR A 148 12.52 7.48 0.92
N ARG A 149 13.67 7.46 1.62
CA ARG A 149 14.95 7.07 1.02
C ARG A 149 14.98 5.60 0.61
N THR A 150 14.42 4.72 1.43
CA THR A 150 14.26 3.31 1.04
C THR A 150 13.38 3.19 -0.20
N ALA A 151 12.28 3.94 -0.24
CA ALA A 151 11.39 4.00 -1.40
C ALA A 151 12.14 4.53 -2.64
N SER A 152 12.91 5.61 -2.51
CA SER A 152 13.75 6.16 -3.59
C SER A 152 14.63 5.09 -4.22
N GLN A 153 15.30 4.29 -3.39
CA GLN A 153 16.25 3.30 -3.85
C GLN A 153 15.60 2.21 -4.70
N ILE A 154 14.41 1.74 -4.31
CA ILE A 154 13.80 0.52 -4.86
C ILE A 154 12.87 0.77 -6.06
N VAL A 155 12.72 2.02 -6.49
CA VAL A 155 11.78 2.39 -7.57
C VAL A 155 12.44 2.79 -8.89
N GLN A 156 13.75 2.81 -8.95
CA GLN A 156 14.52 3.37 -10.07
C GLN A 156 14.80 2.35 -11.18
N GLU A 157 15.26 2.86 -12.32
CA GLU A 157 15.66 2.09 -13.50
C GLU A 157 16.84 1.14 -13.26
N HIS A 158 17.65 1.42 -12.23
CA HIS A 158 18.78 0.62 -11.80
C HIS A 158 18.76 0.42 -10.28
N PHE A 159 19.17 -0.76 -9.83
CA PHE A 159 19.22 -1.14 -8.44
C PHE A 159 20.57 -1.80 -8.08
N PRO A 160 21.25 -1.29 -7.03
CA PRO A 160 20.98 0.02 -6.43
C PRO A 160 21.19 1.17 -7.44
N PRO A 161 20.56 2.34 -7.24
CA PRO A 161 20.79 3.50 -8.10
C PRO A 161 22.14 4.14 -7.78
N ALA A 162 23.09 4.05 -8.71
CA ALA A 162 24.39 4.69 -8.62
C ALA A 162 25.07 4.77 -10.00
N PRO A 163 26.03 5.69 -10.20
CA PRO A 163 26.83 5.74 -11.43
C PRO A 163 27.58 4.44 -11.75
N THR A 164 27.95 3.66 -10.72
CA THR A 164 28.73 2.41 -10.87
C THR A 164 27.87 1.17 -11.10
N THR A 165 26.55 1.27 -10.97
CA THR A 165 25.61 0.16 -11.11
C THR A 165 24.69 0.31 -12.31
N VAL A 166 25.00 1.26 -13.20
CA VAL A 166 24.37 1.36 -14.52
C VAL A 166 24.54 0.04 -15.25
N GLY A 167 23.41 -0.58 -15.61
CA GLY A 167 23.36 -1.91 -16.22
C GLY A 167 23.10 -3.06 -15.27
N LEU A 168 22.83 -2.78 -13.99
CA LEU A 168 22.10 -3.72 -13.15
C LEU A 168 20.58 -3.62 -13.39
N GLU A 169 19.86 -4.58 -12.82
CA GLU A 169 18.40 -4.68 -12.84
C GLU A 169 17.70 -3.42 -12.31
N SER A 170 16.44 -3.21 -12.67
CA SER A 170 15.64 -2.13 -12.08
C SER A 170 15.17 -2.48 -10.68
N GLY A 171 14.86 -1.44 -9.90
CA GLY A 171 14.36 -1.53 -8.53
C GLY A 171 13.27 -2.60 -8.36
N PRO A 172 13.31 -3.40 -7.29
CA PRO A 172 12.42 -4.55 -7.11
C PRO A 172 10.95 -4.15 -7.05
N LEU A 173 10.65 -2.89 -6.66
CA LEU A 173 9.30 -2.33 -6.59
C LEU A 173 9.14 -1.09 -7.50
N PHE A 174 9.84 -1.02 -8.64
CA PHE A 174 9.64 0.07 -9.60
C PHE A 174 8.16 0.23 -9.95
N GLY A 175 7.66 1.47 -9.85
CA GLY A 175 6.25 1.79 -10.00
C GLY A 175 5.37 1.64 -8.75
N VAL A 176 5.89 1.30 -7.58
CA VAL A 176 5.10 1.25 -6.32
C VAL A 176 4.52 2.60 -5.92
N GLN A 177 5.07 3.70 -6.43
CA GLN A 177 4.54 5.04 -6.17
C GLN A 177 3.11 5.19 -6.68
N PHE A 178 2.73 4.46 -7.74
CA PHE A 178 1.37 4.42 -8.26
C PHE A 178 0.49 3.39 -7.52
N SER A 179 0.62 3.36 -6.19
CA SER A 179 -0.24 2.63 -5.26
C SER A 179 -0.75 3.59 -4.18
N GLN A 180 -1.74 3.17 -3.39
CA GLN A 180 -2.36 4.02 -2.36
C GLN A 180 -2.92 5.31 -2.96
N LEU A 181 -3.38 5.21 -4.21
CA LEU A 181 -3.75 6.33 -5.04
C LEU A 181 -4.98 7.07 -4.46
N PRO A 182 -5.09 8.39 -4.71
CA PRO A 182 -6.20 9.20 -4.18
C PRO A 182 -7.58 8.80 -4.75
N CYS A 183 -7.56 8.13 -5.89
CA CYS A 183 -8.71 7.61 -6.62
C CYS A 183 -9.02 6.13 -6.34
N SER A 184 -8.20 5.42 -5.55
CA SER A 184 -8.39 3.98 -5.32
C SER A 184 -9.76 3.71 -4.70
N ASP A 185 -10.45 2.69 -5.19
CA ASP A 185 -11.72 2.19 -4.64
C ASP A 185 -11.52 1.39 -3.35
N PHE A 186 -10.27 1.01 -3.03
CA PHE A 186 -9.91 0.40 -1.77
C PHE A 186 -9.74 1.43 -0.65
N SER A 187 -9.09 2.55 -0.94
CA SER A 187 -8.68 3.50 0.09
C SER A 187 -9.85 4.31 0.64
N SER A 188 -9.93 4.43 1.96
CA SER A 188 -10.96 5.25 2.61
C SER A 188 -10.65 6.74 2.44
N ARG A 189 -11.69 7.53 2.19
CA ARG A 189 -11.59 9.00 2.17
C ARG A 189 -11.70 9.57 3.57
N PHE A 190 -11.25 10.82 3.74
CA PHE A 190 -11.56 11.58 4.94
C PHE A 190 -13.07 11.89 4.96
N GLY A 191 -13.76 11.47 6.01
CA GLY A 191 -15.23 11.57 6.14
C GLY A 191 -15.67 12.73 7.04
N ALA A 192 -16.99 12.87 7.22
CA ALA A 192 -17.56 13.80 8.22
C ALA A 192 -17.09 13.45 9.64
N ALA A 193 -16.95 14.46 10.50
CA ALA A 193 -16.37 14.34 11.84
C ALA A 193 -16.96 13.18 12.67
N GLY A 194 -16.10 12.45 13.39
CA GLY A 194 -16.45 11.30 14.22
C GLY A 194 -15.60 10.06 13.92
N ASN A 195 -15.89 8.93 14.58
CA ASN A 195 -15.09 7.70 14.46
C ASN A 195 -15.01 7.17 13.02
N ALA A 196 -16.05 7.37 12.21
CA ALA A 196 -16.07 6.99 10.79
C ALA A 196 -15.01 7.74 9.96
N ALA A 197 -14.61 8.95 10.37
CA ALA A 197 -13.57 9.71 9.68
C ALA A 197 -12.19 9.07 9.79
N LEU A 198 -11.97 8.21 10.79
CA LEU A 198 -10.66 7.63 11.11
C LEU A 198 -10.49 6.17 10.62
N ILE A 199 -11.52 5.61 9.98
CA ILE A 199 -11.47 4.27 9.39
C ILE A 199 -10.51 4.28 8.20
N GLY A 200 -9.38 3.55 8.34
CA GLY A 200 -8.38 3.39 7.29
C GLY A 200 -8.50 2.07 6.51
N PRO A 201 -7.50 1.72 5.70
CA PRO A 201 -6.39 2.59 5.29
C PRO A 201 -6.87 3.84 4.55
N LYS A 202 -6.23 4.98 4.80
CA LYS A 202 -6.48 6.23 4.07
C LYS A 202 -5.66 6.29 2.79
N ARG A 203 -6.22 6.97 1.79
CA ARG A 203 -5.54 7.29 0.53
C ARG A 203 -4.35 8.24 0.76
N SER A 204 -3.37 8.20 -0.13
CA SER A 204 -2.31 9.21 -0.24
C SER A 204 -2.65 10.27 -1.30
N PRO A 205 -2.30 11.56 -1.10
CA PRO A 205 -2.54 12.60 -2.11
C PRO A 205 -1.86 12.35 -3.45
N LEU A 206 -0.68 11.75 -3.45
CA LEU A 206 0.17 11.60 -4.64
C LEU A 206 0.60 10.16 -4.91
N GLY A 207 0.08 9.20 -4.15
CA GLY A 207 0.66 7.86 -4.04
C GLY A 207 1.85 7.84 -3.06
N LEU A 208 2.77 6.89 -3.19
CA LEU A 208 3.95 6.83 -2.32
C LEU A 208 5.08 7.76 -2.82
N ALA A 209 5.82 8.35 -1.89
CA ALA A 209 6.92 9.26 -2.15
C ALA A 209 8.26 8.53 -2.29
N ALA A 210 9.04 8.94 -3.29
CA ALA A 210 10.48 8.62 -3.39
C ALA A 210 11.36 9.75 -2.86
N ASP A 211 10.76 10.89 -2.53
CA ASP A 211 11.45 12.10 -2.13
C ASP A 211 11.79 12.08 -0.63
N ALA A 212 13.03 12.40 -0.26
CA ALA A 212 13.52 12.29 1.12
C ALA A 212 12.72 13.17 2.11
N GLY A 213 12.77 12.88 3.40
CA GLY A 213 12.00 13.63 4.42
C GLY A 213 10.70 12.96 4.89
N GLY A 214 10.49 11.68 4.59
CA GLY A 214 9.45 10.85 5.20
C GLY A 214 10.03 9.72 6.07
N LEU A 215 9.70 9.69 7.36
CA LEU A 215 10.20 8.69 8.32
C LEU A 215 9.05 8.04 9.11
N PRO A 216 9.16 6.74 9.43
CA PRO A 216 8.20 6.07 10.30
C PRO A 216 8.36 6.50 11.77
N LEU A 217 7.26 6.46 12.51
CA LEU A 217 7.20 6.77 13.94
C LEU A 217 6.87 5.52 14.74
N TYR A 218 7.68 5.21 15.74
CA TYR A 218 7.52 4.04 16.61
C TYR A 218 7.35 4.45 18.06
N LYS A 219 6.42 3.82 18.78
CA LYS A 219 6.23 3.99 20.22
C LYS A 219 6.37 2.63 20.88
N ASN A 220 7.26 2.53 21.88
CA ASN A 220 7.54 1.26 22.56
C ASN A 220 7.91 0.11 21.59
N GLY A 221 8.58 0.44 20.47
CA GLY A 221 8.92 -0.51 19.42
C GLY A 221 7.78 -0.90 18.48
N VAL A 222 6.58 -0.32 18.62
CA VAL A 222 5.42 -0.52 17.74
C VAL A 222 5.30 0.63 16.77
N LEU A 223 5.14 0.33 15.48
CA LEU A 223 4.83 1.34 14.47
C LEU A 223 3.48 2.01 14.78
N VAL A 224 3.49 3.33 14.93
CA VAL A 224 2.29 4.14 15.26
C VAL A 224 1.95 5.18 14.21
N GLY A 225 2.82 5.42 13.22
CA GLY A 225 2.57 6.41 12.19
C GLY A 225 3.79 6.79 11.36
N GLY A 226 3.74 8.00 10.79
CA GLY A 226 4.85 8.58 10.04
C GLY A 226 4.85 10.11 10.10
N ILE A 227 6.00 10.70 9.86
CA ILE A 227 6.20 12.13 9.67
C ILE A 227 6.70 12.39 8.25
N GLY A 228 6.25 13.48 7.64
CA GLY A 228 6.67 13.92 6.31
C GLY A 228 6.90 15.42 6.26
N VAL A 229 7.95 15.84 5.54
CA VAL A 229 8.39 17.24 5.44
C VAL A 229 8.52 17.66 3.98
N MET A 230 7.97 18.82 3.63
CA MET A 230 8.18 19.50 2.35
C MET A 230 8.53 20.98 2.60
N GLY A 231 9.66 21.44 2.10
CA GLY A 231 10.19 22.80 2.29
C GLY A 231 11.06 23.26 1.12
N ASP A 232 11.72 22.36 0.39
CA ASP A 232 12.64 22.71 -0.68
C ASP A 232 11.95 22.98 -2.05
N GLY A 233 10.71 22.49 -2.20
CA GLY A 233 9.88 22.66 -3.39
C GLY A 233 10.18 21.66 -4.53
N VAL A 234 11.06 20.70 -4.30
CA VAL A 234 11.36 19.60 -5.21
C VAL A 234 10.67 18.35 -4.67
N TYR A 235 10.13 17.52 -5.56
CA TYR A 235 9.59 16.21 -5.20
C TYR A 235 10.19 15.16 -6.12
N GLY A 236 11.35 14.65 -5.72
CA GLY A 236 12.22 13.85 -6.58
C GLY A 236 12.48 12.45 -6.06
N SER A 237 13.61 11.91 -6.52
CA SER A 237 14.24 10.69 -6.07
C SER A 237 15.75 10.89 -6.12
N ASP A 238 16.47 10.34 -5.16
CA ASP A 238 17.94 10.32 -5.09
C ASP A 238 18.51 9.25 -6.03
N PRO A 239 19.22 9.62 -7.12
CA PRO A 239 19.74 8.67 -8.10
C PRO A 239 21.11 8.07 -7.74
N ASN A 240 21.65 8.37 -6.55
CA ASN A 240 23.01 7.97 -6.20
C ASN A 240 23.15 7.51 -4.75
N ILE A 241 23.27 6.20 -4.53
CA ILE A 241 23.49 5.65 -3.18
C ILE A 241 24.96 5.63 -2.73
N LEU A 242 25.88 6.30 -3.42
CA LEU A 242 27.30 6.28 -3.06
C LEU A 242 27.74 7.50 -2.24
N ASP A 243 26.96 8.57 -2.24
CA ASP A 243 27.21 9.78 -1.44
C ASP A 243 26.27 9.84 -0.23
N ILE A 244 26.52 10.77 0.68
CA ILE A 244 25.63 11.04 1.82
C ILE A 244 25.03 12.41 1.54
N GLU A 245 23.73 12.46 1.30
CA GLU A 245 23.05 13.72 1.05
C GLU A 245 22.82 14.49 2.36
N ASN A 246 23.15 15.78 2.35
CA ASN A 246 22.81 16.69 3.44
C ASN A 246 21.46 17.36 3.16
N ASP A 247 20.39 16.56 3.15
CA ASP A 247 19.03 17.03 2.89
C ASP A 247 18.39 17.64 4.15
N PRO A 248 18.10 18.97 4.17
CA PRO A 248 17.45 19.62 5.30
C PRO A 248 16.08 19.03 5.69
N GLU A 249 15.27 18.57 4.73
CA GLU A 249 13.94 18.01 4.99
C GLU A 249 14.04 16.70 5.77
N GLU A 250 15.04 15.88 5.45
CA GLU A 250 15.31 14.64 6.17
C GLU A 250 15.75 14.89 7.61
N PHE A 251 16.62 15.87 7.85
CA PHE A 251 16.98 16.24 9.23
C PHE A 251 15.81 16.81 10.01
N ILE A 252 14.92 17.60 9.39
CA ILE A 252 13.69 18.12 10.00
C ILE A 252 12.77 16.96 10.38
N ALA A 253 12.59 15.99 9.48
CA ALA A 253 11.81 14.79 9.76
C ALA A 253 12.42 13.98 10.92
N LEU A 254 13.74 13.77 10.89
CA LEU A 254 14.49 13.03 11.90
C LEU A 254 14.37 13.69 13.27
N ALA A 255 14.47 15.02 13.37
CA ALA A 255 14.24 15.75 14.60
C ALA A 255 12.82 15.50 15.16
N GLY A 256 11.82 15.45 14.28
CA GLY A 256 10.44 15.10 14.63
C GLY A 256 10.29 13.69 15.22
N THR A 257 11.15 12.74 14.83
CA THR A 257 11.13 11.36 15.36
C THR A 257 11.68 11.21 16.78
N ARG A 258 12.17 12.28 17.42
CA ARG A 258 12.78 12.17 18.75
C ARG A 258 11.80 11.61 19.80
N GLY A 259 12.17 10.50 20.45
CA GLY A 259 11.32 9.73 21.35
C GLY A 259 10.33 8.79 20.65
N PHE A 260 10.35 8.77 19.31
CA PHE A 260 9.54 7.93 18.44
C PHE A 260 10.38 7.23 17.35
N GLU A 261 11.66 7.00 17.63
CA GLU A 261 12.62 6.49 16.65
C GLU A 261 12.32 5.04 16.28
N ALA A 262 12.55 4.69 15.01
CA ALA A 262 12.54 3.30 14.59
C ALA A 262 13.58 2.47 15.35
N PRO A 263 13.25 1.24 15.79
CA PRO A 263 14.25 0.37 16.40
C PRO A 263 15.41 0.09 15.43
N ALA A 264 16.64 0.38 15.83
CA ALA A 264 17.83 0.25 14.99
C ALA A 264 18.09 -1.19 14.46
N ALA A 265 17.46 -2.19 15.06
CA ALA A 265 17.57 -3.59 14.63
C ALA A 265 16.74 -3.91 13.37
N ILE A 266 15.77 -3.05 13.02
CA ILE A 266 14.84 -3.28 11.90
C ILE A 266 14.90 -2.18 10.84
N THR A 267 15.77 -1.17 10.98
CA THR A 267 15.96 -0.14 9.97
C THR A 267 16.45 -0.73 8.65
N ALA A 268 16.15 -0.05 7.54
CA ALA A 268 16.43 -0.54 6.19
C ALA A 268 17.90 -0.95 5.98
N ASP A 269 18.84 -0.27 6.63
CA ASP A 269 20.28 -0.57 6.57
C ASP A 269 20.68 -1.90 7.24
N LYS A 270 19.72 -2.62 7.82
CA LYS A 270 19.89 -4.00 8.32
C LYS A 270 19.31 -5.05 7.37
N ILE A 271 18.61 -4.63 6.32
CA ILE A 271 17.90 -5.49 5.38
C ILE A 271 18.59 -5.41 4.02
N SER A 272 18.82 -6.57 3.40
CA SER A 272 19.39 -6.66 2.07
C SER A 272 18.40 -7.24 1.06
N VAL A 273 18.48 -6.73 -0.16
CA VAL A 273 17.77 -7.22 -1.34
C VAL A 273 18.81 -7.40 -2.43
N ASP A 274 18.86 -8.57 -3.04
CA ASP A 274 19.84 -8.91 -4.08
C ASP A 274 21.30 -8.60 -3.70
N GLY A 275 21.64 -8.87 -2.43
CA GLY A 275 22.98 -8.62 -1.88
C GLY A 275 23.27 -7.15 -1.53
N THR A 276 22.36 -6.23 -1.85
CA THR A 276 22.48 -4.80 -1.56
C THR A 276 21.73 -4.45 -0.28
N THR A 277 22.41 -3.80 0.66
CA THR A 277 21.77 -3.23 1.86
C THR A 277 20.96 -1.99 1.49
N LEU A 278 19.74 -1.86 2.04
CA LEU A 278 18.86 -0.72 1.76
C LEU A 278 19.24 0.51 2.57
N ARG A 279 18.92 1.71 2.06
CA ARG A 279 19.11 2.98 2.78
C ARG A 279 17.91 3.31 3.66
N PHE A 280 18.17 3.66 4.91
CA PHE A 280 17.14 4.15 5.84
C PHE A 280 17.13 5.68 5.93
N SER A 281 18.26 6.31 6.17
CA SER A 281 18.38 7.76 6.33
C SER A 281 19.85 8.16 6.14
N ASP A 282 20.10 9.26 5.44
CA ASP A 282 21.44 9.87 5.37
C ASP A 282 21.64 10.86 6.53
N ALA A 283 20.55 11.54 6.91
CA ALA A 283 20.51 12.33 8.13
C ALA A 283 20.76 11.46 9.38
N THR A 284 21.54 11.99 10.31
CA THR A 284 21.76 11.40 11.64
C THR A 284 21.53 12.45 12.74
N PHE A 285 21.25 12.01 13.96
CA PHE A 285 21.03 12.94 15.08
C PHE A 285 22.24 13.83 15.39
N ALA A 286 23.46 13.43 14.97
CA ALA A 286 24.65 14.28 15.10
C ALA A 286 24.58 15.55 14.25
N GLY A 287 23.82 15.52 13.14
CA GLY A 287 23.60 16.70 12.29
C GLY A 287 22.34 17.50 12.64
N VAL A 288 21.52 17.05 13.58
CA VAL A 288 20.34 17.81 14.05
C VAL A 288 20.81 19.02 14.87
N MET A 289 20.37 20.22 14.47
CA MET A 289 20.82 21.49 15.04
C MET A 289 20.02 21.91 16.28
N SER A 290 18.78 21.45 16.39
CA SER A 290 17.86 21.79 17.47
C SER A 290 18.00 20.86 18.68
N SER A 291 18.01 21.45 19.88
CA SER A 291 18.02 20.72 21.15
C SER A 291 16.64 20.15 21.53
N GLY A 292 15.57 20.53 20.81
CA GLY A 292 14.17 20.15 21.04
C GLY A 292 13.62 20.52 22.42
N GLY A 293 12.46 19.96 22.77
CA GLY A 293 11.80 20.23 24.07
C GLY A 293 11.00 21.54 24.12
N ALA A 294 10.92 22.28 23.02
CA ALA A 294 10.02 23.42 22.89
C ALA A 294 8.54 22.97 22.89
N SER A 295 7.66 23.81 23.42
CA SER A 295 6.22 23.54 23.41
C SER A 295 5.61 23.88 22.05
N PHE A 296 4.72 23.04 21.53
CA PHE A 296 4.00 23.36 20.29
C PHE A 296 3.23 24.70 20.37
N ALA A 297 2.75 25.07 21.57
CA ALA A 297 2.03 26.32 21.79
C ALA A 297 2.91 27.57 21.54
N SER A 298 4.24 27.49 21.64
CA SER A 298 5.10 28.63 21.29
C SER A 298 5.23 28.83 19.77
N PHE A 299 4.89 27.82 18.97
CA PHE A 299 5.00 27.86 17.52
C PHE A 299 3.66 28.16 16.82
N ASN A 300 2.56 27.57 17.28
CA ASN A 300 1.27 27.76 16.61
C ASN A 300 0.77 29.20 16.74
N GLY A 301 0.50 29.87 15.61
CA GLY A 301 0.18 31.29 15.54
C GLY A 301 1.40 32.22 15.48
N THR A 302 2.61 31.71 15.72
CA THR A 302 3.86 32.51 15.75
C THR A 302 4.82 32.12 14.62
N ALA A 303 5.22 30.85 14.56
CA ALA A 303 6.11 30.31 13.52
C ALA A 303 5.36 29.79 12.29
N GLY A 304 4.03 29.70 12.38
CA GLY A 304 3.17 29.13 11.36
C GLY A 304 1.79 28.79 11.94
N ASN A 305 0.99 28.05 11.18
CA ASN A 305 -0.34 27.64 11.61
C ASN A 305 -0.64 26.20 11.20
N LEU A 306 -1.52 25.55 11.96
CA LEU A 306 -2.20 24.35 11.48
C LEU A 306 -3.05 24.69 10.24
N VAL A 307 -3.01 23.83 9.24
CA VAL A 307 -3.74 24.03 7.98
C VAL A 307 -4.65 22.85 7.69
N ALA A 308 -5.82 23.15 7.11
CA ALA A 308 -6.71 22.13 6.59
C ALA A 308 -6.26 21.74 5.19
N VAL A 309 -6.32 20.45 4.88
CA VAL A 309 -6.01 19.94 3.54
C VAL A 309 -7.28 19.29 2.98
N PRO A 310 -7.82 19.79 1.85
CA PRO A 310 -9.08 19.30 1.29
C PRO A 310 -9.09 17.78 1.16
N GLY A 311 -10.03 17.13 1.86
CA GLY A 311 -10.19 15.67 1.82
C GLY A 311 -9.14 14.85 2.58
N TYR A 312 -8.35 15.48 3.46
CA TYR A 312 -7.31 14.80 4.28
C TYR A 312 -7.31 15.21 5.76
N SER A 313 -7.46 16.49 6.08
CA SER A 313 -7.38 16.97 7.47
C SER A 313 -8.25 18.21 7.70
N ALA A 314 -8.77 18.33 8.93
CA ALA A 314 -9.22 19.61 9.47
C ALA A 314 -8.04 20.27 10.21
N ALA A 315 -7.89 21.60 10.13
CA ALA A 315 -6.80 22.40 10.71
C ALA A 315 -6.69 22.29 12.25
N ALA A 316 -6.37 21.11 12.75
CA ALA A 316 -6.40 20.72 14.14
C ALA A 316 -5.36 19.61 14.38
N VAL A 317 -4.99 19.43 15.64
CA VAL A 317 -4.25 18.25 16.08
C VAL A 317 -5.22 17.21 16.60
N THR A 318 -5.17 16.01 16.05
CA THR A 318 -6.03 14.87 16.42
C THR A 318 -5.17 13.72 16.95
N ALA A 319 -5.69 12.96 17.91
CA ALA A 319 -5.05 11.71 18.33
C ALA A 319 -5.15 10.66 17.22
N GLY A 320 -4.12 9.80 17.12
CA GLY A 320 -4.15 8.65 16.23
C GLY A 320 -5.01 7.51 16.78
N ILE A 321 -5.30 6.53 15.92
CA ILE A 321 -6.04 5.34 16.31
C ILE A 321 -5.11 4.13 16.46
N ALA A 322 -5.38 3.33 17.49
CA ALA A 322 -4.66 2.09 17.72
C ALA A 322 -4.94 1.09 16.58
N TYR A 323 -3.88 0.65 15.92
CA TYR A 323 -3.94 -0.35 14.85
C TYR A 323 -4.47 -1.70 15.37
N GLY A 324 -5.16 -2.45 14.50
CA GLY A 324 -5.70 -3.76 14.83
C GLY A 324 -7.06 -3.72 15.56
N THR A 325 -7.66 -2.53 15.65
CA THR A 325 -8.98 -2.29 16.22
C THR A 325 -10.01 -1.97 15.14
N GLU A 326 -11.30 -2.15 15.46
CA GLU A 326 -12.41 -1.69 14.60
C GLU A 326 -12.24 -0.25 14.11
N ALA A 327 -11.85 0.65 15.01
CA ALA A 327 -11.67 2.07 14.71
C ALA A 327 -10.53 2.34 13.72
N SER A 328 -9.55 1.43 13.59
CA SER A 328 -8.46 1.58 12.62
C SER A 328 -8.87 1.18 11.20
N GLY A 329 -10.03 0.51 11.05
CA GLY A 329 -10.45 -0.11 9.80
C GLY A 329 -9.77 -1.45 9.53
N ILE A 330 -8.97 -1.96 10.47
CA ILE A 330 -8.32 -3.27 10.37
C ILE A 330 -8.39 -3.99 11.71
N ARG A 331 -8.87 -5.23 11.74
CA ARG A 331 -8.91 -6.03 12.98
C ARG A 331 -8.66 -7.51 12.73
N ALA A 332 -8.44 -8.24 13.82
CA ALA A 332 -8.47 -9.71 13.78
C ALA A 332 -9.82 -10.21 13.27
N SER A 333 -9.80 -11.23 12.43
CA SER A 333 -11.00 -11.90 11.93
C SER A 333 -11.72 -12.67 13.04
N THR A 334 -13.03 -12.84 12.89
CA THR A 334 -13.82 -13.78 13.68
C THR A 334 -13.73 -15.19 13.07
N PRO A 335 -14.03 -16.27 13.81
CA PRO A 335 -14.01 -17.63 13.26
C PRO A 335 -14.98 -17.85 12.10
N ALA A 336 -16.04 -17.05 12.01
CA ALA A 336 -17.01 -17.12 10.91
C ALA A 336 -16.47 -16.48 9.62
N GLU A 337 -15.64 -15.44 9.75
CA GLU A 337 -15.05 -14.74 8.61
C GLU A 337 -13.89 -15.52 8.01
N PHE A 338 -13.01 -16.09 8.84
CA PHE A 338 -11.85 -16.84 8.39
C PHE A 338 -11.46 -17.94 9.39
N SER A 339 -11.07 -19.10 8.87
CA SER A 339 -10.76 -20.28 9.69
C SER A 339 -9.46 -20.12 10.48
N ASN A 340 -8.42 -19.53 9.88
CA ASN A 340 -7.18 -19.24 10.57
C ASN A 340 -7.34 -18.04 11.50
N ARG A 341 -7.14 -18.25 12.80
CA ARG A 341 -7.32 -17.22 13.84
C ARG A 341 -6.29 -16.09 13.78
N ASP A 342 -5.15 -16.29 13.11
CA ASP A 342 -4.15 -15.24 12.90
C ASP A 342 -4.55 -14.22 11.83
N ALA A 343 -5.59 -14.49 11.04
CA ALA A 343 -5.98 -13.61 9.95
C ALA A 343 -6.60 -12.31 10.48
N PHE A 344 -6.21 -11.20 9.85
CA PHE A 344 -6.82 -9.89 9.98
C PHE A 344 -7.63 -9.58 8.70
N ILE A 345 -8.63 -8.73 8.86
CA ILE A 345 -9.52 -8.26 7.78
C ILE A 345 -9.65 -6.73 7.82
N PHE A 346 -10.19 -6.17 6.74
CA PHE A 346 -10.58 -4.76 6.67
C PHE A 346 -12.03 -4.60 7.12
N THR A 347 -12.29 -3.67 8.03
CA THR A 347 -13.61 -3.41 8.61
C THR A 347 -14.09 -2.01 8.28
N ASP A 348 -15.41 -1.84 8.19
CA ASP A 348 -16.06 -0.53 8.03
C ASP A 348 -16.15 0.26 9.36
N GLY A 349 -15.63 -0.30 10.46
CA GLY A 349 -15.69 0.28 11.81
C GLY A 349 -17.04 0.10 12.51
N SER A 350 -18.00 -0.54 11.85
CA SER A 350 -19.31 -0.92 12.38
C SER A 350 -19.42 -2.43 12.61
N GLY A 351 -18.28 -3.14 12.58
CA GLY A 351 -18.19 -4.59 12.78
C GLY A 351 -18.24 -5.40 11.48
N ASN A 352 -18.51 -4.78 10.32
CA ASN A 352 -18.64 -5.51 9.06
C ASN A 352 -17.30 -5.59 8.32
N ASN A 353 -16.99 -6.77 7.81
CA ASN A 353 -15.90 -6.95 6.86
C ASN A 353 -16.22 -6.21 5.54
N ARG A 354 -15.30 -5.34 5.08
CA ARG A 354 -15.41 -4.58 3.83
C ARG A 354 -15.26 -5.46 2.59
N TYR A 355 -14.52 -6.57 2.71
CA TYR A 355 -14.22 -7.49 1.62
C TYR A 355 -14.43 -8.94 2.08
N PRO A 356 -15.69 -9.32 2.41
CA PRO A 356 -16.00 -10.66 2.87
C PRO A 356 -15.81 -11.68 1.75
N ILE A 357 -15.48 -12.91 2.13
CA ILE A 357 -15.40 -14.04 1.19
C ILE A 357 -16.79 -14.29 0.57
N ARG A 358 -16.91 -14.09 -0.75
CA ARG A 358 -18.15 -14.22 -1.52
C ARG A 358 -17.94 -14.90 -2.87
N ALA A 359 -19.03 -15.32 -3.50
CA ALA A 359 -19.01 -15.79 -4.89
C ALA A 359 -18.79 -14.64 -5.87
N ALA A 360 -18.27 -14.97 -7.05
CA ALA A 360 -18.05 -14.02 -8.14
C ALA A 360 -19.34 -13.42 -8.70
N THR A 361 -19.21 -12.22 -9.27
CA THR A 361 -20.35 -11.39 -9.72
C THR A 361 -20.45 -11.27 -11.24
N ASP A 362 -19.59 -11.98 -11.96
CA ASP A 362 -19.38 -11.89 -13.40
C ASP A 362 -20.07 -13.01 -14.21
N GLY A 363 -21.19 -13.55 -13.70
CA GLY A 363 -21.97 -14.61 -14.35
C GLY A 363 -22.52 -14.27 -15.74
N ALA A 364 -22.53 -12.98 -16.11
CA ALA A 364 -22.84 -12.53 -17.47
C ALA A 364 -21.70 -12.76 -18.47
N ALA A 365 -20.45 -12.84 -17.98
CA ALA A 365 -19.24 -13.02 -18.80
C ALA A 365 -18.62 -14.42 -18.66
N VAL A 366 -18.83 -15.08 -17.52
CA VAL A 366 -18.26 -16.38 -17.19
C VAL A 366 -19.39 -17.37 -16.89
N ALA A 367 -19.49 -18.45 -17.66
CA ALA A 367 -20.59 -19.43 -17.52
C ALA A 367 -20.57 -20.18 -16.18
N THR A 368 -19.39 -20.37 -15.57
CA THR A 368 -19.24 -20.97 -14.24
C THR A 368 -18.24 -20.14 -13.43
N PRO A 369 -18.71 -19.02 -12.83
CA PRO A 369 -17.88 -18.13 -12.03
C PRO A 369 -17.29 -18.83 -10.80
N LEU A 370 -16.34 -18.16 -10.14
CA LEU A 370 -15.83 -18.62 -8.84
C LEU A 370 -16.97 -18.65 -7.80
N SER A 371 -17.13 -19.81 -7.16
CA SER A 371 -18.00 -19.96 -6.00
C SER A 371 -17.35 -19.41 -4.74
N GLN A 372 -18.15 -19.10 -3.73
CA GLN A 372 -17.64 -18.67 -2.42
C GLN A 372 -16.71 -19.72 -1.79
N ALA A 373 -16.98 -21.02 -1.99
CA ALA A 373 -16.16 -22.11 -1.46
C ALA A 373 -14.78 -22.18 -2.14
N GLU A 374 -14.72 -21.95 -3.46
CA GLU A 374 -13.47 -21.87 -4.22
C GLU A 374 -12.63 -20.66 -3.78
N VAL A 375 -13.25 -19.48 -3.62
CA VAL A 375 -12.56 -18.27 -3.12
C VAL A 375 -12.02 -18.52 -1.71
N ARG A 376 -12.82 -19.11 -0.83
CA ARG A 376 -12.38 -19.49 0.52
C ARG A 376 -11.16 -20.40 0.47
N ALA A 377 -11.16 -21.39 -0.42
CA ALA A 377 -10.05 -22.32 -0.56
C ALA A 377 -8.75 -21.67 -1.01
N VAL A 378 -8.80 -20.83 -2.04
CA VAL A 378 -7.61 -20.12 -2.51
C VAL A 378 -7.05 -19.23 -1.40
N LEU A 379 -7.89 -18.50 -0.68
CA LEU A 379 -7.44 -17.61 0.41
C LEU A 379 -6.85 -18.37 1.60
N GLU A 380 -7.50 -19.46 2.05
CA GLU A 380 -7.01 -20.27 3.17
C GLU A 380 -5.71 -21.00 2.85
N GLU A 381 -5.57 -21.53 1.64
CA GLU A 381 -4.33 -22.18 1.22
C GLU A 381 -3.20 -21.17 0.99
N ALA A 382 -3.48 -20.00 0.41
CA ALA A 382 -2.50 -18.91 0.31
C ALA A 382 -2.04 -18.46 1.71
N PHE A 383 -2.97 -18.30 2.66
CA PHE A 383 -2.63 -17.94 4.04
C PHE A 383 -1.78 -19.03 4.72
N THR A 384 -2.05 -20.30 4.42
CA THR A 384 -1.26 -21.43 4.91
C THR A 384 0.16 -21.40 4.35
N VAL A 385 0.33 -21.15 3.04
CA VAL A 385 1.65 -20.99 2.40
C VAL A 385 2.41 -19.81 3.05
N MET A 386 1.76 -18.66 3.21
CA MET A 386 2.34 -17.49 3.90
C MET A 386 2.79 -17.82 5.33
N SER A 387 1.98 -18.56 6.10
CA SER A 387 2.28 -18.92 7.48
C SER A 387 3.53 -19.79 7.64
N ARG A 388 3.96 -20.43 6.53
CA ARG A 388 5.17 -21.25 6.45
C ARG A 388 6.33 -20.50 5.82
N ALA A 389 6.06 -19.45 5.05
CA ALA A 389 7.06 -18.76 4.21
C ALA A 389 8.08 -17.95 5.02
N ARG A 390 9.34 -17.99 4.60
CA ARG A 390 10.39 -17.07 5.06
C ARG A 390 10.12 -15.68 4.52
N ALA A 391 10.22 -14.68 5.39
CA ALA A 391 10.32 -13.31 4.97
C ALA A 391 11.70 -13.01 4.35
N GLN A 392 11.72 -12.20 3.29
CA GLN A 392 12.93 -11.60 2.73
C GLN A 392 13.31 -10.32 3.48
N ILE A 393 12.31 -9.47 3.74
CA ILE A 393 12.53 -8.08 4.15
C ILE A 393 12.23 -7.83 5.62
N ARG A 394 12.31 -8.86 6.47
CA ARG A 394 11.96 -8.75 7.89
C ARG A 394 13.09 -9.20 8.80
N LYS A 395 13.18 -8.56 9.96
CA LYS A 395 14.06 -8.90 11.07
C LYS A 395 13.25 -9.31 12.32
N PRO A 396 13.78 -10.22 13.15
CA PRO A 396 15.00 -11.01 12.92
C PRO A 396 14.89 -11.93 11.70
N LEU A 397 16.03 -12.41 11.18
CA LEU A 397 16.02 -13.41 10.10
C LEU A 397 15.21 -14.64 10.52
N ASP A 398 14.72 -15.39 9.54
CA ASP A 398 13.82 -16.52 9.75
C ASP A 398 12.46 -16.13 10.38
N SER A 399 12.08 -14.86 10.26
CA SER A 399 10.70 -14.42 10.50
C SER A 399 9.76 -14.91 9.38
N ARG A 400 8.48 -15.05 9.72
CA ARG A 400 7.41 -15.37 8.75
C ARG A 400 7.12 -14.18 7.84
N ALA A 401 6.88 -14.47 6.56
CA ALA A 401 6.37 -13.48 5.62
C ALA A 401 5.03 -12.91 6.11
N GLN A 402 4.82 -11.62 5.92
CA GLN A 402 3.60 -10.92 6.32
C GLN A 402 3.03 -10.12 5.15
N VAL A 403 1.90 -10.57 4.60
CA VAL A 403 1.32 -10.05 3.36
C VAL A 403 -0.19 -9.85 3.47
N THR A 404 -0.74 -9.06 2.55
CA THR A 404 -2.18 -9.04 2.23
C THR A 404 -2.42 -9.89 0.98
N ILE A 405 -3.50 -10.68 1.00
CA ILE A 405 -3.90 -11.62 -0.04
C ILE A 405 -5.31 -11.23 -0.50
N THR A 406 -5.48 -11.07 -1.81
CA THR A 406 -6.72 -10.62 -2.44
C THR A 406 -7.10 -11.53 -3.60
N VAL A 407 -8.37 -11.93 -3.67
CA VAL A 407 -8.94 -12.62 -4.84
C VAL A 407 -9.99 -11.73 -5.49
N VAL A 408 -9.97 -11.65 -6.82
CA VAL A 408 -10.95 -10.92 -7.65
C VAL A 408 -11.60 -11.82 -8.69
N ASP A 409 -12.81 -11.47 -9.13
CA ASP A 409 -13.42 -12.07 -10.34
C ASP A 409 -12.86 -11.42 -11.63
N THR A 410 -13.37 -11.83 -12.80
CA THR A 410 -12.86 -11.28 -14.07
C THR A 410 -13.22 -9.81 -14.28
N PHE A 411 -14.27 -9.29 -13.62
CA PHE A 411 -14.62 -7.86 -13.62
C PHE A 411 -13.74 -7.04 -12.67
N GLY A 412 -12.78 -7.66 -11.98
CA GLY A 412 -11.92 -7.00 -11.00
C GLY A 412 -12.65 -6.72 -9.67
N THR A 413 -13.81 -7.33 -9.44
CA THR A 413 -14.56 -7.21 -8.18
C THR A 413 -13.83 -7.99 -7.08
N PRO A 414 -13.51 -7.40 -5.92
CA PRO A 414 -12.95 -8.15 -4.79
C PRO A 414 -13.94 -9.22 -4.30
N LEU A 415 -13.46 -10.46 -4.21
CA LEU A 415 -14.21 -11.61 -3.70
C LEU A 415 -13.81 -12.00 -2.29
N GLY A 416 -12.68 -11.50 -1.81
CA GLY A 416 -12.21 -11.63 -0.44
C GLY A 416 -10.81 -11.05 -0.28
N MET A 417 -10.57 -10.43 0.88
CA MET A 417 -9.25 -9.91 1.26
C MET A 417 -8.93 -10.33 2.69
N VAL A 418 -7.76 -10.93 2.89
CA VAL A 418 -7.25 -11.32 4.22
C VAL A 418 -5.78 -10.97 4.33
N ARG A 419 -5.28 -10.74 5.54
CA ARG A 419 -3.88 -10.39 5.77
C ARG A 419 -3.36 -10.94 7.06
N SER A 420 -2.05 -11.08 7.15
CA SER A 420 -1.39 -11.36 8.42
C SER A 420 -1.38 -10.10 9.32
N PRO A 421 -1.22 -10.25 10.65
CA PRO A 421 -1.43 -9.15 11.60
C PRO A 421 -0.56 -7.91 11.42
N ASP A 422 0.65 -8.07 10.89
CA ASP A 422 1.68 -7.01 10.78
C ASP A 422 2.19 -6.84 9.34
N ALA A 423 1.40 -7.23 8.34
CA ALA A 423 1.73 -6.92 6.95
C ALA A 423 1.89 -5.39 6.75
N PRO A 424 2.85 -4.90 5.98
CA PRO A 424 2.90 -3.48 5.61
C PRO A 424 1.60 -3.02 4.96
N ILE A 425 1.12 -1.82 5.29
CA ILE A 425 -0.20 -1.35 4.83
C ILE A 425 -0.22 -1.09 3.33
N PHE A 426 0.92 -0.68 2.75
CA PHE A 426 1.01 -0.44 1.30
C PHE A 426 0.54 -1.66 0.49
N GLY A 427 0.83 -2.87 0.99
CA GLY A 427 0.47 -4.14 0.38
C GLY A 427 -1.04 -4.39 0.26
N SER A 428 -1.86 -3.62 0.98
CA SER A 428 -3.33 -3.78 0.96
C SER A 428 -3.91 -3.41 -0.41
N ASP A 429 -3.66 -2.18 -0.87
CA ASP A 429 -4.11 -1.70 -2.19
C ASP A 429 -3.33 -2.40 -3.30
N VAL A 430 -2.03 -2.60 -3.10
CA VAL A 430 -1.16 -3.28 -4.08
C VAL A 430 -1.62 -4.72 -4.33
N SER A 431 -1.98 -5.50 -3.31
CA SER A 431 -2.47 -6.87 -3.52
C SER A 431 -3.74 -6.90 -4.41
N LEU A 432 -4.60 -5.89 -4.29
CA LEU A 432 -5.78 -5.74 -5.13
C LEU A 432 -5.41 -5.29 -6.56
N GLN A 433 -4.50 -4.32 -6.70
CA GLN A 433 -3.97 -3.92 -8.02
C GLN A 433 -3.35 -5.12 -8.74
N LYS A 434 -2.54 -5.92 -8.04
CA LYS A 434 -1.90 -7.12 -8.56
C LYS A 434 -2.92 -8.17 -9.02
N ALA A 435 -3.93 -8.47 -8.18
CA ALA A 435 -5.00 -9.41 -8.53
C ALA A 435 -5.76 -8.98 -9.79
N ARG A 436 -6.10 -7.70 -9.88
CA ARG A 436 -6.76 -7.10 -11.05
C ARG A 436 -5.88 -7.11 -12.28
N THR A 437 -4.58 -6.87 -12.13
CA THR A 437 -3.62 -6.86 -13.24
C THR A 437 -3.54 -8.24 -13.88
N ALA A 438 -3.33 -9.30 -13.10
CA ALA A 438 -3.30 -10.66 -13.62
C ALA A 438 -4.62 -11.08 -14.29
N ALA A 439 -5.76 -10.77 -13.67
CA ALA A 439 -7.08 -11.04 -14.25
C ALA A 439 -7.32 -10.24 -15.54
N PHE A 440 -6.92 -8.97 -15.58
CA PHE A 440 -7.11 -8.10 -16.73
C PHE A 440 -6.25 -8.53 -17.92
N PHE A 441 -4.93 -8.60 -17.79
CA PHE A 441 -4.05 -8.87 -18.92
C PHE A 441 -4.23 -10.29 -19.50
N SER A 442 -4.74 -11.23 -18.70
CA SER A 442 -5.13 -12.58 -19.14
C SER A 442 -6.54 -12.65 -19.75
N ASN A 443 -7.31 -11.55 -19.72
CA ASN A 443 -8.70 -11.51 -20.19
C ASN A 443 -8.78 -11.42 -21.73
N PRO A 444 -9.77 -12.08 -22.37
CA PRO A 444 -9.99 -11.95 -23.81
C PRO A 444 -10.32 -10.53 -24.28
N ASN A 445 -10.79 -9.65 -23.39
CA ASN A 445 -11.20 -8.29 -23.73
C ASN A 445 -10.13 -7.22 -23.45
N ALA A 446 -8.98 -7.55 -22.85
CA ALA A 446 -7.99 -6.54 -22.44
C ALA A 446 -7.53 -5.63 -23.58
N GLY A 447 -7.17 -6.23 -24.73
CA GLY A 447 -6.75 -5.46 -25.89
C GLY A 447 -7.86 -4.57 -26.46
N ALA A 448 -9.11 -5.04 -26.44
CA ALA A 448 -10.26 -4.27 -26.91
C ALA A 448 -10.60 -3.11 -25.94
N GLU A 449 -10.59 -3.35 -24.64
CA GLU A 449 -10.87 -2.34 -23.61
C GLU A 449 -9.80 -1.24 -23.59
N LEU A 450 -8.51 -1.59 -23.72
CA LEU A 450 -7.44 -0.62 -23.88
C LEU A 450 -7.57 0.17 -25.19
N SER A 451 -7.93 -0.50 -26.30
CA SER A 451 -8.13 0.16 -27.60
C SER A 451 -9.36 1.08 -27.65
N ALA A 452 -10.33 0.85 -26.76
CA ALA A 452 -11.53 1.69 -26.62
C ALA A 452 -11.29 2.92 -25.72
N ASN A 453 -10.13 3.02 -25.06
CA ASN A 453 -9.84 4.16 -24.20
C ASN A 453 -9.76 5.47 -25.01
N ALA A 454 -10.26 6.57 -24.45
CA ALA A 454 -10.25 7.88 -25.08
C ALA A 454 -8.82 8.42 -25.31
N SER A 455 -7.87 8.07 -24.44
CA SER A 455 -6.47 8.44 -24.56
C SER A 455 -5.79 7.69 -25.72
N ALA A 456 -5.29 8.44 -26.71
CA ALA A 456 -4.51 7.87 -27.81
C ALA A 456 -3.24 7.16 -27.32
N ASP A 457 -2.65 7.68 -26.26
CA ASP A 457 -1.46 7.13 -25.63
C ASP A 457 -1.72 5.72 -25.05
N ILE A 458 -2.82 5.54 -24.32
CA ILE A 458 -3.24 4.21 -23.82
C ILE A 458 -3.45 3.22 -24.97
N ARG A 459 -4.08 3.65 -26.07
CA ARG A 459 -4.32 2.80 -27.25
C ARG A 459 -3.00 2.35 -27.90
N GLN A 460 -1.96 3.18 -27.89
CA GLN A 460 -0.67 2.86 -28.51
C GLN A 460 0.03 1.69 -27.82
N PHE A 461 -0.15 1.50 -26.50
CA PHE A 461 0.43 0.36 -25.77
C PHE A 461 -0.08 -1.00 -26.27
N VAL A 462 -1.31 -1.08 -26.80
CA VAL A 462 -1.84 -2.32 -27.41
C VAL A 462 -1.07 -2.67 -28.69
N THR A 463 -0.83 -1.67 -29.54
CA THR A 463 -0.02 -1.85 -30.75
C THR A 463 1.42 -2.20 -30.39
N ALA A 464 2.01 -1.51 -29.41
CA ALA A 464 3.36 -1.75 -28.95
C ALA A 464 3.57 -3.20 -28.50
N VAL A 465 2.70 -3.73 -27.62
CA VAL A 465 2.85 -5.11 -27.13
C VAL A 465 2.63 -6.16 -28.22
N ARG A 466 1.66 -5.96 -29.13
CA ARG A 466 1.42 -6.90 -30.24
C ARG A 466 2.61 -6.98 -31.19
N THR A 467 3.19 -5.83 -31.52
CA THR A 467 4.40 -5.75 -32.35
C THR A 467 5.59 -6.37 -31.63
N PHE A 468 5.80 -6.00 -30.37
CA PHE A 468 6.94 -6.46 -29.57
C PHE A 468 6.94 -7.99 -29.37
N LEU A 469 5.78 -8.57 -29.13
CA LEU A 469 5.62 -10.03 -28.99
C LEU A 469 5.54 -10.75 -30.35
N ASN A 470 5.54 -10.03 -31.47
CA ASN A 470 5.22 -10.56 -32.79
C ASN A 470 3.94 -11.42 -32.78
N ASN A 471 2.92 -10.94 -32.07
CA ASN A 471 1.67 -11.66 -31.87
C ASN A 471 0.47 -10.69 -31.96
N PRO A 472 -0.23 -10.65 -33.10
CA PRO A 472 -1.40 -9.77 -33.26
C PRO A 472 -2.57 -10.15 -32.34
N ALA A 473 -2.60 -11.38 -31.81
CA ALA A 473 -3.60 -11.85 -30.86
C ALA A 473 -3.21 -11.59 -29.39
N ALA A 474 -2.06 -10.98 -29.10
CA ALA A 474 -1.74 -10.60 -27.73
C ALA A 474 -2.85 -9.72 -27.11
N LEU A 475 -3.10 -9.93 -25.82
CA LEU A 475 -4.20 -9.34 -25.03
C LEU A 475 -5.61 -9.77 -25.46
N THR A 476 -5.74 -10.96 -26.04
CA THR A 476 -7.04 -11.60 -26.37
C THR A 476 -7.26 -12.92 -25.62
N GLY A 477 -6.61 -13.07 -24.45
CA GLY A 477 -6.74 -14.25 -23.59
C GLY A 477 -5.96 -15.49 -24.07
N THR A 478 -5.19 -15.37 -25.14
CA THR A 478 -4.31 -16.44 -25.65
C THR A 478 -3.07 -16.68 -24.80
N ILE A 479 -2.72 -15.72 -23.93
CA ILE A 479 -1.58 -15.78 -23.02
C ILE A 479 -2.07 -15.40 -21.62
N ALA A 480 -1.70 -16.19 -20.62
CA ALA A 480 -1.89 -15.88 -19.22
C ALA A 480 -0.71 -15.04 -18.72
N PHE A 481 -1.01 -13.80 -18.32
CA PHE A 481 -0.03 -12.82 -17.84
C PHE A 481 -0.14 -12.64 -16.33
N PRO A 482 0.83 -13.11 -15.54
CA PRO A 482 1.03 -12.69 -14.16
C PRO A 482 1.77 -11.35 -14.10
N ASP A 483 1.78 -10.70 -12.93
CA ASP A 483 2.54 -9.45 -12.77
C ASP A 483 4.03 -9.60 -13.02
N ARG A 484 4.61 -10.80 -12.83
CA ARG A 484 6.02 -11.00 -13.19
C ARG A 484 6.28 -10.78 -14.68
N ALA A 485 5.39 -11.26 -15.54
CA ALA A 485 5.46 -11.02 -16.98
C ALA A 485 5.18 -9.55 -17.30
N GLY A 486 4.17 -8.96 -16.65
CA GLY A 486 3.87 -7.53 -16.75
C GLY A 486 5.09 -6.68 -16.41
N GLY A 487 5.78 -6.98 -15.31
CA GLY A 487 7.00 -6.33 -14.88
C GLY A 487 8.19 -6.55 -15.82
N ASN A 488 8.28 -7.69 -16.52
CA ASN A 488 9.24 -7.84 -17.62
C ASN A 488 8.92 -6.89 -18.77
N LEU A 489 7.65 -6.79 -19.18
CA LEU A 489 7.22 -5.95 -20.30
C LEU A 489 7.20 -4.45 -19.97
N SER A 490 7.29 -4.08 -18.70
CA SER A 490 7.34 -2.69 -18.23
C SER A 490 8.76 -2.19 -17.93
N ARG A 491 9.81 -2.93 -18.27
CA ARG A 491 11.19 -2.49 -17.98
C ARG A 491 11.62 -1.31 -18.88
N PRO A 492 12.30 -0.30 -18.33
CA PRO A 492 12.89 0.77 -19.14
C PRO A 492 14.03 0.29 -20.04
N TYR A 493 14.63 -0.86 -19.71
CA TYR A 493 15.54 -1.64 -20.56
C TYR A 493 15.04 -3.08 -20.65
N PHE A 494 14.87 -3.63 -21.86
CA PHE A 494 14.46 -5.01 -22.05
C PHE A 494 15.51 -5.85 -22.82
N PRO A 495 15.99 -6.97 -22.26
CA PRO A 495 15.73 -7.44 -20.89
C PRO A 495 16.38 -6.52 -19.85
N ASP A 496 15.95 -6.67 -18.61
CA ASP A 496 16.53 -5.93 -17.49
C ASP A 496 18.03 -6.22 -17.33
N GLY A 497 18.81 -5.27 -16.85
CA GLY A 497 20.28 -5.40 -16.71
C GLY A 497 21.08 -5.34 -18.02
N GLU A 498 20.46 -4.93 -19.13
CA GLU A 498 21.17 -4.69 -20.40
C GLU A 498 20.97 -3.24 -20.89
N VAL A 499 21.95 -2.36 -20.63
CA VAL A 499 21.89 -0.95 -21.06
C VAL A 499 21.95 -0.83 -22.58
N GLY A 500 21.31 0.22 -23.11
CA GLY A 500 21.27 0.51 -24.55
C GLY A 500 20.27 -0.36 -25.31
N ARG A 501 19.57 -1.27 -24.61
CA ARG A 501 18.41 -1.97 -25.16
C ARG A 501 17.18 -1.05 -25.25
N PRO A 502 16.27 -1.31 -26.20
CA PRO A 502 14.94 -0.70 -26.18
C PRO A 502 14.19 -1.04 -24.89
N ASN A 503 13.22 -0.19 -24.54
CA ASN A 503 12.31 -0.45 -23.43
C ASN A 503 11.32 -1.58 -23.75
N GLY A 504 10.77 -2.20 -22.71
CA GLY A 504 9.64 -3.11 -22.83
C GLY A 504 8.38 -2.37 -23.33
N PRO A 505 7.42 -3.07 -23.96
CA PRO A 505 6.31 -2.43 -24.67
C PRO A 505 5.31 -1.72 -23.77
N PHE A 506 5.33 -1.94 -22.46
CA PHE A 506 4.51 -1.22 -21.48
C PHE A 506 5.26 -0.10 -20.77
N SER A 507 6.56 0.06 -21.03
CA SER A 507 7.37 1.12 -20.44
C SER A 507 7.38 2.38 -21.31
N ARG A 508 7.67 3.53 -20.70
CA ARG A 508 8.22 4.67 -21.47
C ARG A 508 9.64 4.36 -21.94
N PRO A 509 10.12 5.00 -23.03
CA PRO A 509 11.54 5.02 -23.36
C PRO A 509 12.36 5.62 -22.22
N ILE A 510 13.59 5.15 -22.02
CA ILE A 510 14.43 5.64 -20.90
C ILE A 510 14.58 7.17 -20.87
N ALA A 511 14.64 7.83 -22.03
CA ALA A 511 14.74 9.28 -22.14
C ALA A 511 13.53 10.04 -21.54
N GLN A 512 12.40 9.36 -21.34
CA GLN A 512 11.18 9.86 -20.71
C GLN A 512 10.81 9.07 -19.46
N PHE A 513 11.61 8.10 -19.05
CA PHE A 513 11.37 7.31 -17.85
C PHE A 513 11.94 8.06 -16.65
N ASN A 514 11.16 8.13 -15.60
CA ASN A 514 11.62 8.30 -14.23
C ASN A 514 10.52 7.72 -13.32
N PRO A 515 10.69 7.71 -11.99
CA PRO A 515 9.68 7.14 -11.10
C PRO A 515 8.29 7.81 -11.17
N PHE A 516 8.11 8.94 -11.87
CA PHE A 516 6.84 9.62 -12.12
C PHE A 516 6.22 9.33 -13.51
N SER A 517 6.87 8.50 -14.31
CA SER A 517 6.45 8.16 -15.67
C SER A 517 6.98 6.78 -16.06
N THR A 518 6.23 5.74 -15.69
CA THR A 518 6.64 4.35 -15.87
C THR A 518 6.09 3.72 -17.14
N GLY A 519 5.04 4.29 -17.75
CA GLY A 519 4.46 3.81 -19.01
C GLY A 519 2.97 3.57 -18.89
N LEU A 520 2.49 2.38 -19.28
CA LEU A 520 1.06 2.07 -19.24
C LEU A 520 0.48 2.23 -17.81
N GLN A 521 1.24 1.90 -16.78
CA GLN A 521 0.83 2.06 -15.38
C GLN A 521 0.47 3.51 -15.04
N SER A 522 1.38 4.45 -15.32
CA SER A 522 1.17 5.89 -15.08
C SER A 522 0.13 6.48 -16.04
N ALA A 523 0.17 6.09 -17.31
CA ALA A 523 -0.77 6.56 -18.34
C ALA A 523 -2.24 6.25 -17.99
N LEU A 524 -2.51 5.07 -17.41
CA LEU A 524 -3.85 4.65 -17.01
C LEU A 524 -4.46 5.54 -15.91
N ILE A 525 -3.63 6.11 -15.03
CA ILE A 525 -4.08 6.80 -13.82
C ILE A 525 -3.92 8.32 -13.85
N ILE A 526 -3.15 8.86 -14.80
CA ILE A 526 -2.72 10.26 -14.74
C ILE A 526 -3.88 11.26 -14.83
N GLY A 527 -4.94 10.94 -15.56
CA GLY A 527 -6.13 11.79 -15.63
C GLY A 527 -6.81 11.95 -14.27
N ASN A 528 -6.97 10.83 -13.54
CA ASN A 528 -7.57 10.82 -12.21
C ASN A 528 -6.66 11.46 -11.15
N LEU A 529 -5.34 11.27 -11.26
CA LEU A 529 -4.36 11.89 -10.38
C LEU A 529 -4.29 13.41 -10.62
N GLY A 530 -4.25 13.86 -11.87
CA GLY A 530 -4.30 15.27 -12.23
C GLY A 530 -5.59 15.96 -11.75
N GLN A 531 -6.74 15.30 -11.89
CA GLN A 531 -7.99 15.77 -11.31
C GLN A 531 -7.87 15.91 -9.78
N HIS A 532 -7.27 14.95 -9.08
CA HIS A 532 -7.07 15.07 -7.63
C HIS A 532 -6.13 16.22 -7.25
N VAL A 533 -5.04 16.43 -7.99
CA VAL A 533 -4.13 17.56 -7.77
C VAL A 533 -4.87 18.89 -7.91
N GLY A 534 -5.71 19.05 -8.93
CA GLY A 534 -6.54 20.25 -9.08
C GLY A 534 -7.59 20.40 -7.97
N PHE A 535 -8.10 19.30 -7.40
CA PHE A 535 -8.95 19.35 -6.20
C PHE A 535 -8.21 19.88 -4.97
N LEU A 536 -6.96 19.47 -4.76
CA LEU A 536 -6.11 20.02 -3.68
C LEU A 536 -5.86 21.52 -3.85
N GLN A 537 -5.87 22.01 -5.08
CA GLN A 537 -5.74 23.43 -5.43
C GLN A 537 -7.08 24.19 -5.38
N GLY A 538 -8.21 23.51 -5.13
CA GLY A 538 -9.54 24.10 -5.17
C GLY A 538 -10.06 24.41 -6.59
N ALA A 539 -9.42 23.87 -7.63
CA ALA A 539 -9.73 24.15 -9.03
C ALA A 539 -10.87 23.29 -9.59
N ASN A 540 -11.12 22.10 -9.03
CA ASN A 540 -12.15 21.17 -9.51
C ASN A 540 -12.63 20.21 -8.40
N PRO A 541 -13.75 19.48 -8.59
CA PRO A 541 -14.15 18.42 -7.68
C PRO A 541 -13.13 17.29 -7.61
N ASP A 542 -13.09 16.61 -6.47
CA ASP A 542 -12.24 15.45 -6.25
C ASP A 542 -12.49 14.34 -7.29
N THR A 543 -11.46 13.56 -7.57
CA THR A 543 -11.51 12.40 -8.46
C THR A 543 -12.48 11.34 -7.92
N PRO A 544 -13.25 10.64 -8.77
CA PRO A 544 -14.11 9.54 -8.31
C PRO A 544 -13.29 8.42 -7.66
N ALA A 545 -13.95 7.51 -6.93
CA ALA A 545 -13.32 6.31 -6.36
C ALA A 545 -13.10 5.24 -7.45
N ARG A 546 -12.38 5.64 -8.51
CA ARG A 546 -11.86 4.80 -9.59
C ARG A 546 -10.68 5.52 -10.24
N CYS A 547 -9.60 4.81 -10.49
CA CYS A 547 -8.33 5.36 -11.00
C CYS A 547 -8.16 5.25 -12.50
N THR A 548 -9.07 4.60 -13.23
CA THR A 548 -8.92 4.42 -14.67
C THR A 548 -10.22 4.74 -15.42
N THR A 549 -10.05 5.06 -16.71
CA THR A 549 -11.12 5.44 -17.65
C THR A 549 -11.42 4.35 -18.67
N LEU A 550 -11.09 3.09 -18.35
CA LEU A 550 -11.48 1.95 -19.17
C LEU A 550 -13.01 1.85 -19.28
N PRO A 551 -13.54 1.23 -20.34
CA PRO A 551 -14.97 0.93 -20.46
C PRO A 551 -15.50 0.19 -19.24
N ASP A 552 -16.72 0.54 -18.85
CA ASP A 552 -17.41 -0.11 -17.75
C ASP A 552 -17.88 -1.51 -18.18
N VAL A 553 -17.59 -2.51 -17.34
CA VAL A 553 -18.03 -3.91 -17.49
C VAL A 553 -19.28 -4.19 -16.65
N ALA A 554 -19.53 -3.35 -15.65
CA ALA A 554 -20.76 -3.23 -14.89
C ALA A 554 -20.98 -1.75 -14.56
N ALA A 555 -22.18 -1.36 -14.15
CA ALA A 555 -22.50 0.06 -13.90
C ALA A 555 -21.53 0.69 -12.88
N GLY A 556 -20.75 1.68 -13.32
CA GLY A 556 -19.77 2.38 -12.49
C GLY A 556 -18.47 1.61 -12.23
N GLN A 557 -18.26 0.47 -12.89
CA GLN A 557 -17.12 -0.41 -12.66
C GLN A 557 -16.42 -0.80 -13.95
N ASN A 558 -15.13 -0.50 -14.02
CA ASN A 558 -14.20 -1.13 -14.96
C ASN A 558 -13.31 -2.16 -14.25
N ARG A 559 -12.50 -2.91 -15.00
CA ARG A 559 -11.66 -4.00 -14.45
C ARG A 559 -10.47 -3.55 -13.60
N LEU A 560 -10.04 -2.29 -13.74
CA LEU A 560 -8.85 -1.71 -13.13
C LEU A 560 -9.21 -0.51 -12.25
N GLN A 561 -10.13 -0.68 -11.29
CA GLN A 561 -10.63 0.44 -10.46
C GLN A 561 -9.55 1.15 -9.65
N ASN A 562 -8.43 0.51 -9.34
CA ASN A 562 -7.29 1.12 -8.65
C ASN A 562 -6.00 1.10 -9.48
N GLY A 563 -6.08 0.93 -10.81
CA GLY A 563 -4.91 0.86 -11.68
C GLY A 563 -4.29 -0.54 -11.78
N ILE A 564 -3.01 -0.59 -12.14
CA ILE A 564 -2.24 -1.84 -12.30
C ILE A 564 -0.97 -1.81 -11.46
N GLN A 565 -0.39 -2.99 -11.23
CA GLN A 565 0.96 -3.11 -10.69
C GLN A 565 1.91 -3.78 -11.70
N ILE A 566 3.19 -3.43 -11.64
CA ILE A 566 4.22 -3.90 -12.59
C ILE A 566 5.39 -4.63 -11.90
N PHE A 567 5.14 -5.22 -10.73
CA PHE A 567 6.10 -6.08 -10.05
C PHE A 567 5.42 -7.34 -9.49
N PRO A 568 6.18 -8.45 -9.33
CA PRO A 568 5.60 -9.78 -9.08
C PRO A 568 4.74 -9.89 -7.82
N GLY A 569 3.79 -10.84 -7.83
CA GLY A 569 2.92 -11.18 -6.71
C GLY A 569 1.51 -11.59 -7.09
N SER A 570 1.23 -11.97 -8.34
CA SER A 570 -0.10 -12.38 -8.76
C SER A 570 -0.08 -13.46 -9.83
N VAL A 571 -1.18 -14.22 -9.88
CA VAL A 571 -1.47 -15.15 -10.97
C VAL A 571 -2.96 -15.13 -11.33
N PRO A 572 -3.31 -15.33 -12.62
CA PRO A 572 -4.69 -15.52 -13.03
C PRO A 572 -5.21 -16.91 -12.62
N ILE A 573 -6.49 -17.00 -12.26
CA ILE A 573 -7.16 -18.23 -11.84
C ILE A 573 -8.00 -18.75 -13.02
N TYR A 574 -7.85 -20.03 -13.35
CA TYR A 574 -8.51 -20.68 -14.47
C TYR A 574 -9.40 -21.85 -14.04
N ARG A 575 -10.52 -22.02 -14.75
CA ARG A 575 -11.34 -23.24 -14.78
C ARG A 575 -11.12 -23.91 -16.14
N GLY A 576 -10.32 -24.96 -16.19
CA GLY A 576 -9.84 -25.51 -17.46
C GLY A 576 -9.05 -24.45 -18.24
N SER A 577 -9.53 -24.07 -19.43
CA SER A 577 -8.95 -22.99 -20.25
C SER A 577 -9.66 -21.64 -20.09
N THR A 578 -10.70 -21.55 -19.26
CA THR A 578 -11.48 -20.32 -19.05
C THR A 578 -10.91 -19.54 -17.86
N LEU A 579 -10.55 -18.28 -18.08
CA LEU A 579 -10.22 -17.36 -17.00
C LEU A 579 -11.45 -17.11 -16.11
N VAL A 580 -11.31 -17.25 -14.79
CA VAL A 580 -12.40 -17.05 -13.82
C VAL A 580 -12.07 -16.04 -12.71
N GLY A 581 -10.86 -15.48 -12.69
CA GLY A 581 -10.46 -14.46 -11.73
C GLY A 581 -8.95 -14.29 -11.62
N GLY A 582 -8.50 -13.69 -10.54
CA GLY A 582 -7.08 -13.52 -10.23
C GLY A 582 -6.84 -13.45 -8.72
N ILE A 583 -5.65 -13.87 -8.29
CA ILE A 583 -5.14 -13.66 -6.93
C ILE A 583 -3.96 -12.70 -6.98
N GLY A 584 -3.86 -11.82 -5.98
CA GLY A 584 -2.73 -10.94 -5.79
C GLY A 584 -2.29 -10.91 -4.33
N VAL A 585 -0.99 -10.83 -4.12
CA VAL A 585 -0.33 -10.89 -2.81
C VAL A 585 0.68 -9.76 -2.72
N SER A 586 0.69 -9.04 -1.60
CA SER A 586 1.71 -8.02 -1.36
C SER A 586 1.99 -7.76 0.11
N GLY A 587 3.28 -7.65 0.45
CA GLY A 587 3.74 -7.15 1.75
C GLY A 587 5.15 -7.59 2.14
N ASP A 588 5.73 -8.56 1.43
CA ASP A 588 7.10 -9.04 1.66
C ASP A 588 7.92 -8.94 0.36
N GLY A 589 8.98 -9.74 0.19
CA GLY A 589 9.73 -9.82 -1.05
C GLY A 589 8.88 -10.30 -2.24
N ILE A 590 9.22 -9.83 -3.44
CA ILE A 590 8.45 -10.12 -4.66
C ILE A 590 8.35 -11.61 -5.01
N ASP A 591 9.37 -12.40 -4.64
CA ASP A 591 9.36 -13.85 -4.85
C ASP A 591 8.49 -14.58 -3.81
N GLN A 592 8.44 -14.08 -2.57
CA GLN A 592 7.49 -14.57 -1.56
C GLN A 592 6.06 -14.30 -2.00
N ASP A 593 5.77 -13.09 -2.47
CA ASP A 593 4.44 -12.72 -2.98
C ASP A 593 4.00 -13.65 -4.13
N ASP A 594 4.89 -13.87 -5.11
CA ASP A 594 4.63 -14.77 -6.24
C ASP A 594 4.36 -16.20 -5.78
N MET A 595 5.24 -16.74 -4.94
CA MET A 595 5.10 -18.09 -4.41
C MET A 595 3.76 -18.27 -3.68
N ILE A 596 3.39 -17.33 -2.81
CA ILE A 596 2.15 -17.38 -2.03
C ILE A 596 0.94 -17.36 -2.97
N SER A 597 0.94 -16.49 -3.98
CA SER A 597 -0.17 -16.39 -4.94
C SER A 597 -0.32 -17.67 -5.78
N PHE A 598 0.79 -18.21 -6.29
CA PHE A 598 0.83 -19.39 -7.17
C PHE A 598 0.50 -20.69 -6.44
N LEU A 599 1.13 -20.93 -5.28
CA LEU A 599 0.87 -22.11 -4.48
C LEU A 599 -0.51 -22.05 -3.81
N GLY A 600 -0.97 -20.86 -3.40
CA GLY A 600 -2.32 -20.67 -2.89
C GLY A 600 -3.38 -21.05 -3.91
N THR A 601 -3.21 -20.64 -5.17
CA THR A 601 -4.10 -21.04 -6.27
C THR A 601 -4.02 -22.53 -6.56
N HIS A 602 -2.80 -23.10 -6.61
CA HIS A 602 -2.59 -24.53 -6.85
C HIS A 602 -3.26 -25.40 -5.77
N ASN A 603 -2.91 -25.15 -4.51
CA ASN A 603 -3.41 -25.92 -3.36
C ASN A 603 -4.92 -25.72 -3.18
N GLY A 604 -5.41 -24.49 -3.35
CA GLY A 604 -6.84 -24.18 -3.29
C GLY A 604 -7.62 -24.98 -4.34
N GLY A 605 -7.12 -25.00 -5.58
CA GLY A 605 -7.67 -25.81 -6.67
C GLY A 605 -7.62 -27.32 -6.40
N ALA A 606 -6.51 -27.83 -5.86
CA ALA A 606 -6.39 -29.23 -5.46
C ALA A 606 -7.39 -29.62 -4.36
N ARG A 607 -7.74 -28.68 -3.46
CA ARG A 607 -8.66 -28.90 -2.35
C ARG A 607 -10.13 -28.98 -2.77
N VAL A 608 -10.56 -28.16 -3.73
CA VAL A 608 -11.98 -28.06 -4.13
C VAL A 608 -12.29 -28.64 -5.51
N GLY A 609 -11.27 -28.83 -6.34
CA GLY A 609 -11.39 -29.23 -7.74
C GLY A 609 -11.90 -28.11 -8.65
N GLY A 610 -11.71 -28.26 -9.95
CA GLY A 610 -12.34 -27.41 -10.98
C GLY A 610 -11.65 -26.08 -11.28
N ILE A 611 -10.82 -25.54 -10.37
CA ILE A 611 -9.99 -24.34 -10.63
C ILE A 611 -8.50 -24.61 -10.41
N GLY A 612 -7.65 -23.73 -10.92
CA GLY A 612 -6.20 -23.79 -10.70
C GLY A 612 -5.45 -22.68 -11.40
N ASN A 613 -4.12 -22.83 -11.45
CA ASN A 613 -3.24 -21.96 -12.24
C ASN A 613 -3.57 -22.07 -13.73
N ALA A 614 -3.12 -21.09 -14.52
CA ALA A 614 -3.28 -21.14 -15.96
C ALA A 614 -2.70 -22.45 -16.55
N PRO A 615 -3.33 -23.04 -17.58
CA PRO A 615 -2.76 -24.16 -18.31
C PRO A 615 -1.35 -23.84 -18.81
N MET A 616 -0.41 -24.77 -18.60
CA MET A 616 1.01 -24.56 -18.96
C MET A 616 1.18 -24.08 -20.40
N ALA A 617 0.37 -24.56 -21.36
CA ALA A 617 0.49 -24.21 -22.78
C ALA A 617 0.21 -22.73 -23.12
N ILE A 618 -0.46 -21.98 -22.23
CA ILE A 618 -0.79 -20.56 -22.47
C ILE A 618 -0.04 -19.62 -21.53
N ARG A 619 0.83 -20.13 -20.65
CA ARG A 619 1.56 -19.28 -19.72
C ARG A 619 2.59 -18.42 -20.43
N SER A 620 2.83 -17.22 -19.88
CA SER A 620 3.78 -16.24 -20.43
C SER A 620 5.21 -16.80 -20.60
N ASP A 621 5.62 -17.81 -19.84
CA ASP A 621 6.92 -18.47 -19.98
C ASP A 621 7.07 -19.33 -21.24
N ASN A 622 6.03 -19.49 -22.06
CA ASN A 622 6.15 -20.00 -23.43
C ASN A 622 6.44 -18.89 -24.45
N VAL A 623 6.35 -17.62 -24.05
CA VAL A 623 6.55 -16.48 -24.94
C VAL A 623 8.05 -16.17 -25.00
N VAL A 624 8.58 -16.20 -26.22
CA VAL A 624 9.98 -15.88 -26.53
C VAL A 624 10.01 -14.65 -27.41
N VAL A 625 10.69 -13.61 -26.94
CA VAL A 625 10.90 -12.34 -27.64
C VAL A 625 12.26 -12.39 -28.32
N THR A 626 12.28 -12.14 -29.63
CA THR A 626 13.52 -12.00 -30.40
C THR A 626 13.94 -10.55 -30.43
N LEU A 627 15.13 -10.26 -29.92
CA LEU A 627 15.72 -8.93 -29.90
C LEU A 627 16.31 -8.56 -31.27
N ALA A 628 16.60 -7.28 -31.47
CA ALA A 628 17.14 -6.76 -32.74
C ALA A 628 18.52 -7.37 -33.12
N ASP A 629 19.32 -7.83 -32.15
CA ASP A 629 20.58 -8.53 -32.37
C ASP A 629 20.42 -10.05 -32.54
N GLY A 630 19.18 -10.55 -32.67
CA GLY A 630 18.86 -11.96 -32.86
C GLY A 630 18.89 -12.80 -31.59
N LYS A 631 19.27 -12.24 -30.43
CA LYS A 631 19.14 -12.93 -29.14
C LYS A 631 17.68 -13.14 -28.78
N THR A 632 17.41 -14.14 -27.95
CA THR A 632 16.05 -14.43 -27.50
C THR A 632 15.94 -14.30 -25.98
N VAL A 633 14.82 -13.72 -25.54
CA VAL A 633 14.48 -13.56 -24.13
C VAL A 633 13.13 -14.21 -23.89
N ARG A 634 13.06 -15.11 -22.92
CA ARG A 634 11.81 -15.73 -22.49
C ARG A 634 11.18 -14.89 -21.38
N LEU A 635 9.89 -14.59 -21.50
CA LEU A 635 9.16 -13.95 -20.40
C LEU A 635 9.07 -14.92 -19.21
N ARG A 636 8.89 -14.39 -18.00
CA ARG A 636 8.71 -15.23 -16.81
C ARG A 636 7.23 -15.37 -16.47
N TYR A 637 6.87 -16.46 -15.78
CA TYR A 637 5.52 -16.65 -15.23
C TYR A 637 5.53 -16.41 -13.72
N VAL A 638 6.26 -17.21 -12.95
CA VAL A 638 6.42 -17.03 -11.49
C VAL A 638 7.88 -17.21 -11.08
N GLY A 639 8.23 -16.69 -9.91
CA GLY A 639 9.52 -16.91 -9.25
C GLY A 639 9.30 -17.24 -7.79
N CYS A 640 9.96 -18.29 -7.31
CA CYS A 640 9.84 -18.74 -5.92
C CYS A 640 11.21 -18.73 -5.25
N PRO A 641 11.28 -18.27 -3.99
CA PRO A 641 12.55 -18.01 -3.33
C PRO A 641 13.28 -19.33 -3.00
N PHE A 642 14.59 -19.24 -2.83
CA PHE A 642 15.38 -20.32 -2.24
C PHE A 642 15.07 -20.45 -0.74
N ALA A 643 15.12 -21.68 -0.23
CA ALA A 643 14.75 -22.00 1.15
C ALA A 643 13.42 -21.34 1.59
N PRO A 644 12.34 -21.54 0.82
CA PRO A 644 11.11 -20.77 0.93
C PRO A 644 10.39 -20.92 2.28
N PHE A 645 10.52 -22.08 2.95
CA PHE A 645 9.72 -22.41 4.12
C PHE A 645 10.54 -22.53 5.40
N LEU A 646 9.95 -22.13 6.53
CA LEU A 646 10.56 -22.17 7.87
C LEU A 646 10.49 -23.56 8.50
N ASP A 647 9.57 -24.39 8.03
CA ASP A 647 9.23 -25.69 8.62
C ASP A 647 9.76 -26.89 7.81
N THR A 648 10.36 -26.66 6.64
CA THR A 648 10.89 -27.71 5.77
C THR A 648 12.10 -27.23 4.98
N ASN A 649 12.89 -28.17 4.47
CA ASN A 649 14.03 -27.91 3.57
C ASN A 649 13.65 -28.02 2.07
N GLN A 650 12.36 -28.02 1.74
CA GLN A 650 11.92 -28.13 0.34
C GLN A 650 12.43 -26.96 -0.49
N GLN A 651 12.81 -27.25 -1.74
CA GLN A 651 13.30 -26.28 -2.72
C GLN A 651 12.49 -26.40 -4.00
N ASN A 652 12.58 -25.39 -4.88
CA ASN A 652 11.91 -25.38 -6.19
C ASN A 652 10.41 -25.70 -6.09
N VAL A 653 9.75 -25.19 -5.06
CA VAL A 653 8.38 -25.57 -4.65
C VAL A 653 7.31 -25.25 -5.69
N CYS A 654 7.64 -24.42 -6.68
CA CYS A 654 6.76 -24.04 -7.79
C CYS A 654 7.04 -24.82 -9.09
N GLN A 655 8.08 -25.65 -9.12
CA GLN A 655 8.49 -26.37 -10.32
C GLN A 655 7.51 -27.51 -10.63
N GLY A 656 7.04 -27.58 -11.88
CA GLY A 656 6.18 -28.66 -12.37
C GLY A 656 4.69 -28.52 -12.06
N LEU A 657 4.25 -27.37 -11.52
CA LEU A 657 2.85 -27.06 -11.18
C LEU A 657 2.19 -26.12 -12.18
#